data_AF-E8K1Y0-F1
#
_entry.id   AF-E8K1Y0-F1
#
_cell.length_a   1.000
_cell.length_b   1.000
_cell.length_c   1.000
_cell.angle_alpha   90.00
_cell.angle_beta   90.00
_cell.angle_gamma   90.00
#
_symmetry.space_group_name_H-M   'P 1'
#
loop_
_entity.id
_entity.type
_entity.pdbx_description
1 polymer ?
#
loop_
_entity_poly.entity_id
_entity_poly.type
_entity_poly.pdbx_seq_one_letter_code
_entity_poly.pdbx_strand_id
1 'polypeptide(L)'
;MQKQNNGFIKNPFLYLLMIFLLVTGFQYFFAGRAAGHSQQIKYSELVQEITNDNVKEITYQPSGSVIEVSGVYKTAKTEKPETGIQFFTPSATKVEKFTSIILPSDTTVADLQKLAGEHQTQVEVKHESSSGMWINILVSVVPFAILFFFLFSMMGNMGGNSGRNPMSFGRSKAKAANKEDIKVRFSDVAGAEEEKQELVEVVEFLKDPKRFTKLGARIPAGVLLEGPPGTGKTLLAKAVAGEAGVPFFSISGSDFVEMFVGVGASRVRSLFEDAKKAAPAIIFIDEIDAVGRQRGVGLGGGNDEREQTLNQLLIEMDGFEGNEGIIVIAATNRSDVLDPALLRPGRFDRKVLVGRPDVKGREAILKVHARNKPLAEDVDLKLVAQQTPGFVGADLENVLNEAALVAARRNKSVIDASDIDEAEDRVIAGPSKKDKTVSQKEREMVAYHEAGHTIVGLVLSNARVVHKVTIVPRGRAGGYMIALPKEDQMLLSKEDMKEQLAGLMGGRVAEEIIFNVQTTGASNDFEQATQMARAMVTEYGMSEKLGPVQYEGNHAMFGAQTPQKSISERTAYEIDEDVRALLNEARNKAAEIIQSNRETHKLIAEALLKYETLDSTQIKSLYETGKMPESVEEESRALSYDEVKSKMAEEN
;
A
#
# COMPACT_ATOMS: atom_id res chain seq x y z
N MET A 1 31.71 22.55 -39.89
CA MET A 1 32.74 22.34 -38.85
C MET A 1 32.13 21.53 -37.71
N GLN A 2 32.68 20.35 -37.44
CA GLN A 2 32.23 19.39 -36.43
C GLN A 2 32.28 20.00 -35.01
N LYS A 3 31.18 19.95 -34.26
CA LYS A 3 31.21 20.16 -32.80
C LYS A 3 31.74 18.88 -32.14
N GLN A 4 33.01 18.90 -31.75
CA GLN A 4 33.59 17.86 -30.90
C GLN A 4 32.87 17.85 -29.54
N ASN A 5 32.40 16.67 -29.17
CA ASN A 5 31.64 16.41 -27.95
C ASN A 5 32.60 16.28 -26.75
N ASN A 6 33.09 17.40 -26.22
CA ASN A 6 33.95 17.41 -25.01
C ASN A 6 33.16 17.45 -23.69
N GLY A 7 32.07 16.68 -23.61
CA GLY A 7 31.29 16.51 -22.37
C GLY A 7 32.00 15.67 -21.30
N PHE A 8 32.99 14.86 -21.71
CA PHE A 8 33.70 13.94 -20.82
C PHE A 8 34.74 14.64 -19.92
N ILE A 9 35.29 15.79 -20.37
CA ILE A 9 36.43 16.47 -19.72
C ILE A 9 35.96 17.56 -18.74
N LYS A 10 34.66 17.88 -18.67
CA LYS A 10 34.15 18.95 -17.80
C LYS A 10 33.32 18.48 -16.61
N ASN A 11 33.19 17.17 -16.40
CA ASN A 11 32.36 16.65 -15.33
C ASN A 11 33.22 16.38 -14.07
N PRO A 12 33.06 17.16 -12.97
CA PRO A 12 33.88 17.02 -11.76
C PRO A 12 33.75 15.63 -11.13
N PHE A 13 32.62 14.96 -11.35
CA PHE A 13 32.38 13.59 -10.90
C PHE A 13 33.34 12.57 -11.56
N LEU A 14 33.70 12.79 -12.82
CA LEU A 14 34.56 11.88 -13.60
C LEU A 14 36.02 11.98 -13.15
N TYR A 15 36.46 13.18 -12.75
CA TYR A 15 37.77 13.38 -12.11
C TYR A 15 37.83 12.74 -10.73
N LEU A 16 36.77 12.88 -9.92
CA LEU A 16 36.67 12.21 -8.62
C LEU A 16 36.72 10.68 -8.75
N LEU A 17 36.00 10.12 -9.74
CA LEU A 17 36.01 8.69 -10.04
C LEU A 17 37.41 8.20 -10.48
N MET A 18 38.09 8.96 -11.35
CA MET A 18 39.44 8.63 -11.81
C MET A 18 40.48 8.69 -10.68
N ILE A 19 40.38 9.69 -9.79
CA ILE A 19 41.26 9.80 -8.62
C ILE A 19 40.97 8.64 -7.66
N PHE A 20 39.70 8.32 -7.42
CA PHE A 20 39.33 7.18 -6.59
C PHE A 20 39.91 5.87 -7.12
N LEU A 21 39.79 5.62 -8.44
CA LEU A 21 40.38 4.47 -9.12
C LEU A 21 41.91 4.43 -9.04
N LEU A 22 42.57 5.59 -9.18
CA LEU A 22 44.03 5.67 -9.04
C LEU A 22 44.49 5.38 -7.61
N VAL A 23 43.78 5.89 -6.60
CA VAL A 23 44.10 5.66 -5.19
C VAL A 23 43.85 4.20 -4.81
N THR A 24 42.72 3.62 -5.20
CA THR A 24 42.44 2.19 -4.96
C THR A 24 43.39 1.29 -5.74
N GLY A 25 43.72 1.62 -6.99
CA GLY A 25 44.72 0.90 -7.78
C GLY A 25 46.12 0.97 -7.16
N PHE A 26 46.52 2.14 -6.65
CA PHE A 26 47.79 2.31 -5.94
C PHE A 26 47.81 1.53 -4.61
N GLN A 27 46.74 1.59 -3.82
CA GLN A 27 46.60 0.78 -2.60
C GLN A 27 46.66 -0.71 -2.90
N TYR A 28 45.99 -1.19 -3.95
CA TYR A 28 46.04 -2.59 -4.35
C TYR A 28 47.46 -3.02 -4.77
N PHE A 29 48.16 -2.18 -5.56
CA PHE A 29 49.53 -2.45 -6.00
C PHE A 29 50.53 -2.47 -4.83
N PHE A 30 50.36 -1.58 -3.84
CA PHE A 30 51.21 -1.56 -2.65
C PHE A 30 50.88 -2.66 -1.64
N ALA A 31 49.60 -2.96 -1.43
CA ALA A 31 49.15 -4.06 -0.57
C ALA A 31 49.67 -5.42 -1.08
N GLY A 32 49.71 -5.62 -2.40
CA GLY A 32 50.25 -6.83 -3.02
C GLY A 32 51.77 -7.01 -2.92
N ARG A 33 52.54 -5.97 -2.57
CA ARG A 33 54.02 -6.05 -2.44
C ARG A 33 54.52 -6.19 -1.00
N ALA A 34 53.71 -5.86 0.00
CA ALA A 34 54.14 -5.86 1.40
C ALA A 34 53.92 -7.20 2.14
N ALA A 35 53.11 -8.11 1.59
CA ALA A 35 52.88 -9.43 2.17
C ALA A 35 53.72 -10.48 1.44
N GLY A 36 54.96 -10.72 1.89
CA GLY A 36 55.61 -11.99 1.60
C GLY A 36 54.75 -13.10 2.20
N HIS A 37 54.34 -14.09 1.40
CA HIS A 37 53.46 -15.17 1.87
C HIS A 37 54.15 -15.95 3.01
N SER A 38 53.76 -15.70 4.25
CA SER A 38 54.08 -16.56 5.40
C SER A 38 52.82 -17.26 5.87
N GLN A 39 52.93 -18.55 6.17
CA GLN A 39 51.83 -19.38 6.65
C GLN A 39 51.61 -19.10 8.14
N GLN A 40 50.39 -18.79 8.56
CA GLN A 40 50.08 -18.67 9.99
C GLN A 40 49.76 -20.05 10.58
N ILE A 41 50.59 -20.54 11.49
CA ILE A 41 50.42 -21.85 12.16
C ILE A 41 50.06 -21.69 13.64
N LYS A 42 49.29 -22.64 14.17
CA LYS A 42 48.92 -22.64 15.60
C LYS A 42 50.11 -23.04 16.48
N TYR A 43 50.08 -22.67 17.76
CA TYR A 43 51.14 -23.02 18.72
C TYR A 43 51.41 -24.53 18.80
N SER A 44 50.35 -25.36 18.81
CA SER A 44 50.48 -26.82 18.83
C SER A 44 51.18 -27.37 17.59
N GLU A 45 50.93 -26.77 16.43
CA GLU A 45 51.55 -27.14 15.16
C GLU A 45 53.01 -26.69 15.13
N LEU A 46 53.31 -25.50 15.66
CA LEU A 46 54.68 -25.03 15.83
C LEU A 46 55.52 -26.01 16.66
N VAL A 47 54.99 -26.45 17.81
CA VAL A 47 55.68 -27.44 18.66
C VAL A 47 55.93 -28.74 17.91
N GLN A 48 54.93 -29.25 17.18
CA GLN A 48 55.06 -30.48 16.39
C GLN A 48 56.11 -30.35 15.27
N GLU A 49 56.15 -29.23 14.56
CA GLU A 49 57.11 -29.01 13.48
C GLU A 49 58.56 -28.89 14.00
N ILE A 50 58.75 -28.36 15.21
CA ILE A 50 60.05 -28.33 15.88
C ILE A 50 60.46 -29.74 16.32
N THR A 51 59.56 -30.49 16.97
CA THR A 51 59.84 -31.88 17.42
C THR A 51 60.14 -32.82 16.24
N ASN A 52 59.52 -32.59 15.08
CA ASN A 52 59.74 -33.37 13.87
C ASN A 52 60.97 -32.92 13.04
N ASP A 53 61.77 -31.97 13.55
CA ASP A 53 63.00 -31.45 12.93
C ASP A 53 62.81 -30.76 11.54
N ASN A 54 61.62 -30.21 11.29
CA ASN A 54 61.26 -29.58 10.01
C ASN A 54 61.60 -28.08 9.92
N VAL A 55 62.04 -27.47 11.01
CA VAL A 55 62.29 -26.03 11.13
C VAL A 55 63.80 -25.74 11.06
N LYS A 56 64.20 -24.76 10.26
CA LYS A 56 65.60 -24.37 10.06
C LYS A 56 66.06 -23.28 11.03
N GLU A 57 65.25 -22.25 11.17
CA GLU A 57 65.54 -21.07 12.00
C GLU A 57 64.24 -20.53 12.57
N ILE A 58 64.31 -20.00 13.79
CA ILE A 58 63.20 -19.38 14.50
C ILE A 58 63.65 -18.01 15.00
N THR A 59 62.83 -17.00 14.75
CA THR A 59 62.98 -15.66 15.24
C THR A 59 61.84 -15.29 16.17
N TYR A 60 62.17 -14.75 17.34
CA TYR A 60 61.20 -14.20 18.28
C TYR A 60 61.16 -12.68 18.14
N GLN A 61 59.97 -12.13 17.89
CA GLN A 61 59.75 -10.69 17.81
C GLN A 61 58.57 -10.29 18.72
N PRO A 62 58.81 -9.46 19.75
CA PRO A 62 57.71 -8.88 20.53
C PRO A 62 56.87 -7.96 19.65
N SER A 63 55.54 -8.10 19.73
CA SER A 63 54.56 -7.28 19.02
C SER A 63 53.41 -6.96 19.97
N GLY A 64 53.51 -5.84 20.70
CA GLY A 64 52.56 -5.48 21.76
C GLY A 64 52.52 -6.49 22.92
N SER A 65 51.34 -7.03 23.22
CA SER A 65 51.12 -7.98 24.34
C SER A 65 51.30 -9.46 23.96
N VAL A 66 51.79 -9.74 22.75
CA VAL A 66 52.05 -11.10 22.24
C VAL A 66 53.47 -11.20 21.67
N ILE A 67 54.02 -12.42 21.62
CA ILE A 67 55.28 -12.68 20.92
C ILE A 67 54.94 -13.34 19.59
N GLU A 68 55.40 -12.73 18.51
CA GLU A 68 55.33 -13.30 17.17
C GLU A 68 56.58 -14.15 16.93
N VAL A 69 56.37 -15.43 16.69
CA VAL A 69 57.42 -16.40 16.39
C VAL A 69 57.39 -16.66 14.89
N SER A 70 58.40 -16.18 14.17
CA SER A 70 58.55 -16.43 12.74
C SER A 70 59.62 -17.49 12.51
N GLY A 71 59.43 -18.38 11.53
CA GLY A 71 60.45 -19.38 11.20
C GLY A 71 60.46 -19.78 9.74
N VAL A 72 61.51 -20.50 9.34
CA VAL A 72 61.69 -21.00 7.97
C VAL A 72 61.71 -22.51 7.98
N TYR A 73 60.92 -23.14 7.11
CA TYR A 73 60.92 -24.60 6.95
C TYR A 73 62.19 -25.07 6.22
N LYS A 74 62.70 -26.26 6.56
CA LYS A 74 63.80 -26.89 5.80
C LYS A 74 63.36 -27.28 4.38
N THR A 75 62.09 -27.62 4.19
CA THR A 75 61.47 -27.93 2.88
C THR A 75 60.19 -27.13 2.69
N ALA A 76 60.04 -26.47 1.53
CA ALA A 76 58.89 -25.60 1.24
C ALA A 76 57.57 -26.39 1.21
N LYS A 77 56.55 -25.92 1.94
CA LYS A 77 55.21 -26.52 1.96
C LYS A 77 54.27 -25.77 1.02
N THR A 78 53.26 -26.44 0.47
CA THR A 78 52.30 -25.83 -0.46
C THR A 78 51.00 -25.54 0.27
N GLU A 79 50.57 -24.28 0.30
CA GLU A 79 49.30 -23.89 0.92
C GLU A 79 48.27 -23.38 -0.10
N LYS A 80 47.00 -23.62 0.24
CA LYS A 80 45.83 -23.00 -0.40
C LYS A 80 45.22 -22.02 0.60
N PRO A 81 45.24 -20.70 0.34
CA PRO A 81 44.65 -19.75 1.26
C PRO A 81 43.12 -19.82 1.20
N GLU A 82 42.48 -20.18 2.31
CA GLU A 82 41.03 -20.00 2.51
C GLU A 82 40.76 -18.64 3.16
N THR A 83 40.64 -17.60 2.36
CA THR A 83 39.94 -16.37 2.79
C THR A 83 39.11 -15.81 1.65
N GLY A 84 37.85 -15.54 1.95
CA GLY A 84 36.81 -15.22 0.96
C GLY A 84 36.92 -13.80 0.38
N ILE A 85 36.75 -13.72 -0.94
CA ILE A 85 35.65 -13.09 -1.68
C ILE A 85 35.60 -13.81 -3.03
N GLN A 86 34.42 -14.29 -3.41
CA GLN A 86 34.19 -15.36 -4.38
C GLN A 86 34.22 -14.89 -5.86
N PHE A 87 35.21 -14.08 -6.24
CA PHE A 87 35.37 -13.63 -7.63
C PHE A 87 36.69 -14.03 -8.29
N PHE A 88 37.71 -14.46 -7.54
CA PHE A 88 38.95 -15.00 -8.08
C PHE A 88 39.49 -16.10 -7.17
N THR A 89 39.55 -17.36 -7.64
CA THR A 89 40.16 -18.48 -6.90
C THR A 89 41.68 -18.33 -6.89
N PRO A 90 42.35 -18.21 -5.73
CA PRO A 90 43.80 -18.15 -5.68
C PRO A 90 44.43 -19.53 -5.96
N SER A 91 45.48 -19.57 -6.80
CA SER A 91 46.27 -20.79 -7.05
C SER A 91 47.21 -21.09 -5.89
N ALA A 92 47.44 -22.39 -5.63
CA ALA A 92 48.28 -22.84 -4.52
C ALA A 92 49.72 -22.29 -4.62
N THR A 93 50.18 -21.62 -3.56
CA THR A 93 51.52 -21.03 -3.47
C THR A 93 52.40 -21.85 -2.54
N LYS A 94 53.66 -22.07 -2.94
CA LYS A 94 54.69 -22.65 -2.07
C LYS A 94 55.11 -21.61 -1.05
N VAL A 95 55.01 -21.97 0.22
CA VAL A 95 55.33 -21.13 1.37
C VAL A 95 56.57 -21.72 2.06
N GLU A 96 57.61 -20.90 2.18
CA GLU A 96 58.88 -21.27 2.82
C GLU A 96 58.96 -20.79 4.28
N LYS A 97 58.10 -19.85 4.67
CA LYS A 97 58.14 -19.18 5.97
C LYS A 97 56.82 -19.34 6.70
N PHE A 98 56.86 -19.46 8.02
CA PHE A 98 55.67 -19.50 8.86
C PHE A 98 55.76 -18.46 9.98
N THR A 99 54.60 -18.15 10.54
CA THR A 99 54.43 -17.26 11.68
C THR A 99 53.45 -17.88 12.67
N SER A 100 53.76 -17.82 13.96
CA SER A 100 52.89 -18.29 15.05
C SER A 100 52.83 -17.21 16.13
N ILE A 101 51.65 -16.98 16.70
CA ILE A 101 51.45 -15.98 17.75
C ILE A 101 51.34 -16.72 19.09
N ILE A 102 52.21 -16.37 20.04
CA ILE A 102 52.22 -16.96 21.38
C ILE A 102 52.00 -15.89 22.44
N LEU A 103 51.35 -16.28 23.54
CA LEU A 103 51.24 -15.44 24.72
C LEU A 103 52.58 -15.44 25.46
N PRO A 104 53.10 -14.29 25.91
CA PRO A 104 54.36 -14.22 26.63
C PRO A 104 54.15 -14.80 28.04
N SER A 105 54.48 -16.08 28.24
CA SER A 105 54.65 -16.65 29.56
C SER A 105 56.05 -17.23 29.69
N ASP A 106 56.67 -17.09 30.87
CA ASP A 106 58.03 -17.60 31.11
C ASP A 106 58.14 -19.10 30.83
N THR A 107 57.04 -19.85 31.01
CA THR A 107 56.95 -21.29 30.70
C THR A 107 56.96 -21.59 29.20
N THR A 108 56.16 -20.86 28.40
CA THR A 108 56.02 -21.16 26.96
C THR A 108 57.27 -20.78 26.17
N VAL A 109 57.94 -19.68 26.56
CA VAL A 109 59.20 -19.26 25.94
C VAL A 109 60.34 -20.20 26.33
N ALA A 110 60.41 -20.64 27.59
CA ALA A 110 61.44 -21.59 28.05
C ALA A 110 61.29 -22.97 27.40
N ASP A 111 60.07 -23.49 27.29
CA ASP A 111 59.81 -24.79 26.65
C ASP A 111 60.18 -24.77 25.17
N LEU A 112 59.83 -23.69 24.44
CA LEU A 112 60.19 -23.54 23.03
C LEU A 112 61.69 -23.35 22.81
N GLN A 113 62.40 -22.60 23.68
CA GLN A 113 63.85 -22.45 23.59
C GLN A 113 64.58 -23.77 23.89
N LYS A 114 64.07 -24.56 24.84
CA LYS A 114 64.61 -25.89 25.16
C LYS A 114 64.43 -26.86 23.98
N LEU A 115 63.22 -26.92 23.41
CA LEU A 115 62.91 -27.72 22.22
C LEU A 115 63.76 -27.29 21.00
N ALA A 116 63.92 -25.99 20.78
CA ALA A 116 64.77 -25.48 19.70
C ALA A 116 66.26 -25.84 19.91
N GLY A 117 66.75 -25.86 21.16
CA GLY A 117 68.11 -26.26 21.52
C GLY A 117 68.37 -27.76 21.34
N GLU A 118 67.41 -28.61 21.68
CA GLU A 118 67.50 -30.08 21.50
C GLU A 118 67.54 -30.47 20.01
N HIS A 119 66.90 -29.69 19.14
CA HIS A 119 66.81 -29.93 17.69
C HIS A 119 67.69 -29.00 16.84
N GLN A 120 68.77 -28.42 17.41
CA GLN A 120 69.77 -27.59 16.71
C GLN A 120 69.19 -26.43 15.85
N THR A 121 68.05 -25.87 16.25
CA THR A 121 67.41 -24.76 15.54
C THR A 121 68.05 -23.43 15.96
N GLN A 122 68.46 -22.59 15.00
CA GLN A 122 69.02 -21.27 15.32
C GLN A 122 67.92 -20.34 15.85
N VAL A 123 68.16 -19.74 17.02
CA VAL A 123 67.25 -18.81 17.69
C VAL A 123 67.80 -17.39 17.63
N GLU A 124 67.07 -16.48 17.00
CA GLU A 124 67.39 -15.04 16.94
C GLU A 124 66.25 -14.23 17.58
N VAL A 125 66.57 -13.18 18.35
CA VAL A 125 65.56 -12.28 18.94
C VAL A 125 65.64 -10.92 18.26
N LYS A 126 64.54 -10.47 17.65
CA LYS A 126 64.45 -9.16 16.97
C LYS A 126 63.66 -8.16 17.81
N HIS A 127 64.06 -6.89 17.73
CA HIS A 127 63.37 -5.80 18.40
C HIS A 127 62.01 -5.49 17.74
N GLU A 128 61.08 -4.95 18.53
CA GLU A 128 59.75 -4.53 18.09
C GLU A 128 59.86 -3.46 16.96
N SER A 129 59.21 -3.71 15.82
CA SER A 129 59.30 -2.82 14.66
C SER A 129 58.40 -1.60 14.83
N SER A 130 58.98 -0.43 15.14
CA SER A 130 58.25 0.85 15.27
C SER A 130 57.99 1.59 13.95
N SER A 131 58.53 1.09 12.83
CA SER A 131 58.50 1.77 11.52
C SER A 131 57.19 1.60 10.74
N GLY A 132 56.41 0.55 11.02
CA GLY A 132 55.17 0.23 10.28
C GLY A 132 54.03 1.23 10.51
N MET A 133 53.96 1.85 11.70
CA MET A 133 52.87 2.78 12.03
C MET A 133 52.98 4.09 11.24
N TRP A 134 54.19 4.64 11.08
CA TRP A 134 54.40 5.87 10.31
C TRP A 134 54.19 5.68 8.81
N ILE A 135 54.57 4.51 8.28
CA ILE A 135 54.34 4.16 6.88
C ILE A 135 52.84 3.97 6.62
N ASN A 136 52.10 3.30 7.52
CA ASN A 136 50.65 3.15 7.41
C ASN A 136 49.91 4.49 7.53
N ILE A 137 50.36 5.39 8.42
CA ILE A 137 49.80 6.75 8.52
C ILE A 137 50.07 7.53 7.24
N LEU A 138 51.29 7.49 6.68
CA LEU A 138 51.60 8.16 5.41
C LEU A 138 50.78 7.60 4.24
N VAL A 139 50.71 6.27 4.10
CA VAL A 139 49.98 5.63 3.00
C VAL A 139 48.46 5.84 3.13
N SER A 140 47.93 5.95 4.34
CA SER A 140 46.50 6.22 4.56
C SER A 140 46.14 7.71 4.45
N VAL A 141 46.96 8.63 4.98
CA VAL A 141 46.63 10.06 5.07
C VAL A 141 46.97 10.82 3.78
N VAL A 142 48.06 10.48 3.10
CA VAL A 142 48.50 11.20 1.88
C VAL A 142 47.45 11.19 0.77
N PRO A 143 46.75 10.09 0.46
CA PRO A 143 45.69 10.09 -0.54
C PRO A 143 44.53 11.04 -0.19
N PHE A 144 44.12 11.10 1.08
CA PHE A 144 43.07 12.02 1.54
C PHE A 144 43.55 13.47 1.54
N ALA A 145 44.81 13.74 1.88
CA ALA A 145 45.39 15.08 1.83
C ALA A 145 45.46 15.61 0.38
N ILE A 146 45.83 14.75 -0.58
CA ILE A 146 45.82 15.09 -2.01
C ILE A 146 44.40 15.36 -2.50
N LEU A 147 43.42 14.51 -2.11
CA LEU A 147 42.02 14.72 -2.45
C LEU A 147 41.49 16.04 -1.87
N PHE A 148 41.80 16.33 -0.60
CA PHE A 148 41.35 17.56 0.07
C PHE A 148 41.98 18.81 -0.54
N PHE A 149 43.28 18.77 -0.86
CA PHE A 149 43.97 19.85 -1.56
C PHE A 149 43.37 20.12 -2.95
N PHE A 150 43.04 19.06 -3.70
CA PHE A 150 42.42 19.20 -5.02
C PHE A 150 40.98 19.72 -4.93
N LEU A 151 40.20 19.29 -3.93
CA LEU A 151 38.84 19.79 -3.69
C LEU A 151 38.85 21.27 -3.31
N PHE A 152 39.82 21.68 -2.47
CA PHE A 152 39.98 23.07 -2.04
C PHE A 152 40.47 23.98 -3.18
N SER A 153 41.39 23.49 -4.02
CA SER A 153 41.86 24.19 -5.23
C SER A 153 40.77 24.34 -6.29
N MET A 154 39.90 23.34 -6.45
CA MET A 154 38.71 23.43 -7.32
C MET A 154 37.70 24.47 -6.79
N MET A 155 37.59 24.62 -5.47
CA MET A 155 36.76 25.66 -4.84
C MET A 155 37.35 27.07 -4.99
N GLY A 156 38.67 27.20 -4.95
CA GLY A 156 39.37 28.48 -5.13
C GLY A 156 39.33 29.03 -6.55
N ASN A 157 39.32 28.16 -7.57
CA ASN A 157 39.29 28.56 -8.98
C ASN A 157 37.89 28.54 -9.64
N MET A 158 36.83 28.24 -8.88
CA MET A 158 35.41 28.46 -9.27
C MET A 158 34.81 29.72 -8.64
N GLY A 159 35.65 30.68 -8.22
CA GLY A 159 35.28 32.00 -7.70
C GLY A 159 34.68 32.96 -8.75
N GLY A 160 33.71 32.47 -9.53
CA GLY A 160 32.93 33.24 -10.49
C GLY A 160 31.46 32.83 -10.44
N ASN A 161 30.69 33.54 -9.61
CA ASN A 161 29.24 33.68 -9.71
C ASN A 161 28.35 32.42 -9.52
N SER A 162 28.44 31.77 -8.35
CA SER A 162 27.30 31.06 -7.73
C SER A 162 27.61 30.69 -6.28
N GLY A 163 27.20 31.54 -5.35
CA GLY A 163 27.33 31.33 -3.91
C GLY A 163 26.41 30.21 -3.41
N ARG A 164 26.96 29.01 -3.20
CA ARG A 164 26.29 27.93 -2.48
C ARG A 164 27.13 27.54 -1.27
N ASN A 165 26.76 28.13 -0.13
CA ASN A 165 27.37 27.92 1.18
C ASN A 165 27.11 26.47 1.65
N PRO A 166 28.12 25.72 2.14
CA PRO A 166 27.94 24.34 2.64
C PRO A 166 27.03 24.21 3.86
N MET A 167 26.80 25.29 4.61
CA MET A 167 25.90 25.36 5.77
C MET A 167 24.40 25.40 5.42
N SER A 168 24.02 25.27 4.14
CA SER A 168 22.62 25.29 3.70
C SER A 168 21.91 23.92 3.69
N PHE A 169 22.56 22.85 4.18
CA PHE A 169 22.00 21.50 4.18
C PHE A 169 20.75 21.34 5.08
N GLY A 170 20.51 22.26 6.01
CA GLY A 170 19.29 22.32 6.84
C GLY A 170 18.20 23.29 6.33
N ARG A 171 18.49 24.05 5.27
CA ARG A 171 17.50 24.83 4.51
C ARG A 171 17.45 24.25 3.10
N SER A 172 17.04 22.99 3.00
CA SER A 172 16.39 22.62 1.74
C SER A 172 15.21 23.59 1.63
N LYS A 173 15.15 24.35 0.54
CA LYS A 173 13.85 24.78 0.04
C LYS A 173 13.11 23.46 -0.17
N ALA A 174 12.39 22.99 0.85
CA ALA A 174 11.24 22.14 0.66
C ALA A 174 10.52 22.74 -0.55
N LYS A 175 10.18 21.92 -1.54
CA LYS A 175 9.33 22.37 -2.64
C LYS A 175 8.24 23.23 -1.99
N ALA A 176 8.28 24.54 -2.21
CA ALA A 176 7.35 25.46 -1.59
C ALA A 176 5.98 24.84 -1.85
N ALA A 177 5.21 24.57 -0.78
CA ALA A 177 3.93 23.89 -0.92
C ALA A 177 3.21 24.53 -2.11
N ASN A 178 2.92 23.72 -3.13
CA ASN A 178 2.63 24.23 -4.46
C ASN A 178 1.46 25.20 -4.34
N LYS A 179 1.71 26.49 -4.56
CA LYS A 179 0.65 27.48 -4.66
C LYS A 179 -0.09 27.19 -5.97
N GLU A 180 -1.14 26.38 -5.88
CA GLU A 180 -1.98 26.05 -7.02
C GLU A 180 -3.05 27.12 -7.21
N ASP A 181 -3.15 27.68 -8.41
CA ASP A 181 -4.33 28.46 -8.80
C ASP A 181 -5.47 27.48 -9.07
N ILE A 182 -6.34 27.30 -8.07
CA ILE A 182 -7.45 26.34 -8.15
C ILE A 182 -8.59 26.92 -8.97
N LYS A 183 -9.02 26.16 -9.98
CA LYS A 183 -10.20 26.46 -10.81
C LYS A 183 -11.45 25.66 -10.40
N VAL A 184 -11.28 24.65 -9.55
CA VAL A 184 -12.36 23.76 -9.10
C VAL A 184 -13.30 24.51 -8.16
N ARG A 185 -14.61 24.37 -8.37
CA ARG A 185 -15.65 24.97 -7.52
C ARG A 185 -16.60 23.91 -6.98
N PHE A 186 -17.52 24.29 -6.09
CA PHE A 186 -18.56 23.37 -5.59
C PHE A 186 -19.49 22.82 -6.68
N SER A 187 -19.56 23.47 -7.85
CA SER A 187 -20.28 22.96 -9.03
C SER A 187 -19.63 21.74 -9.69
N ASP A 188 -18.36 21.49 -9.39
CA ASP A 188 -17.57 20.38 -9.96
C ASP A 188 -17.49 19.18 -9.01
N VAL A 189 -17.94 19.36 -7.76
CA VAL A 189 -18.16 18.28 -6.80
C VAL A 189 -19.63 17.92 -6.85
N ALA A 190 -20.00 16.65 -6.84
CA ALA A 190 -21.39 16.21 -6.86
C ALA A 190 -21.60 15.05 -5.87
N GLY A 191 -22.83 14.87 -5.38
CA GLY A 191 -23.16 13.76 -4.46
C GLY A 191 -22.60 13.94 -3.05
N ALA A 192 -22.35 15.18 -2.64
CA ALA A 192 -21.81 15.57 -1.33
C ALA A 192 -22.45 16.90 -0.85
N GLU A 193 -23.76 17.03 -1.02
CA GLU A 193 -24.51 18.26 -0.80
C GLU A 193 -24.55 18.66 0.69
N GLU A 194 -24.66 17.68 1.58
CA GLU A 194 -24.64 17.89 3.04
C GLU A 194 -23.25 18.36 3.49
N GLU A 195 -22.20 17.69 3.02
CA GLU A 195 -20.81 18.02 3.34
C GLU A 195 -20.41 19.39 2.77
N LYS A 196 -20.89 19.74 1.58
CA LYS A 196 -20.73 21.10 1.02
C LYS A 196 -21.38 22.13 1.93
N GLN A 197 -22.61 21.89 2.41
CA GLN A 197 -23.33 22.84 3.25
C GLN A 197 -22.57 23.12 4.55
N GLU A 198 -21.96 22.10 5.17
CA GLU A 198 -21.09 22.31 6.33
C GLU A 198 -19.85 23.15 6.02
N LEU A 199 -19.30 23.01 4.81
CA LEU A 199 -18.11 23.75 4.38
C LEU A 199 -18.42 25.15 3.84
N VAL A 200 -19.69 25.49 3.56
CA VAL A 200 -20.09 26.86 3.17
C VAL A 200 -19.72 27.88 4.26
N GLU A 201 -19.86 27.51 5.53
CA GLU A 201 -19.48 28.38 6.66
C GLU A 201 -17.97 28.72 6.63
N VAL A 202 -17.15 27.73 6.30
CA VAL A 202 -15.69 27.88 6.15
C VAL A 202 -15.36 28.84 5.01
N VAL A 203 -16.09 28.72 3.89
CA VAL A 203 -15.97 29.63 2.73
C VAL A 203 -16.39 31.05 3.09
N GLU A 204 -17.54 31.24 3.76
CA GLU A 204 -18.02 32.56 4.16
C GLU A 204 -17.03 33.26 5.09
N PHE A 205 -16.43 32.52 6.01
CA PHE A 205 -15.41 33.06 6.90
C PHE A 205 -14.16 33.52 6.14
N LEU A 206 -13.67 32.74 5.17
CA LEU A 206 -12.52 33.14 4.36
C LEU A 206 -12.81 34.36 3.48
N LYS A 207 -14.06 34.54 3.06
CA LYS A 207 -14.51 35.72 2.29
C LYS A 207 -14.67 36.97 3.15
N ASP A 208 -15.28 36.87 4.34
CA ASP A 208 -15.49 38.00 5.25
C ASP A 208 -15.20 37.63 6.72
N PRO A 209 -13.92 37.54 7.12
CA PRO A 209 -13.56 37.14 8.48
C PRO A 209 -14.01 38.17 9.54
N LYS A 210 -14.08 39.45 9.17
CA LYS A 210 -14.43 40.55 10.08
C LYS A 210 -15.86 40.44 10.60
N ARG A 211 -16.79 39.94 9.78
CA ARG A 211 -18.19 39.71 10.18
C ARG A 211 -18.28 38.73 11.35
N PHE A 212 -17.52 37.64 11.32
CA PHE A 212 -17.51 36.62 12.37
C PHE A 212 -16.80 37.09 13.64
N THR A 213 -15.66 37.78 13.51
CA THR A 213 -14.93 38.32 14.67
C THR A 213 -15.73 39.36 15.45
N LYS A 214 -16.50 40.21 14.76
CA LYS A 214 -17.39 41.22 15.40
C LYS A 214 -18.47 40.59 16.28
N LEU A 215 -18.92 39.39 15.93
CA LEU A 215 -19.93 38.64 16.67
C LEU A 215 -19.32 37.78 17.80
N GLY A 216 -17.99 37.78 17.95
CA GLY A 216 -17.29 36.97 18.95
C GLY A 216 -17.31 35.47 18.64
N ALA A 217 -17.65 35.07 17.40
CA ALA A 217 -17.64 33.68 17.00
C ALA A 217 -16.19 33.15 16.98
N ARG A 218 -15.97 31.98 17.59
CA ARG A 218 -14.70 31.27 17.49
C ARG A 218 -14.69 30.50 16.17
N ILE A 219 -13.62 30.70 15.42
CA ILE A 219 -13.44 30.12 14.11
C ILE A 219 -12.82 28.74 14.28
N PRO A 220 -13.28 27.73 13.54
CA PRO A 220 -12.62 26.44 13.56
C PRO A 220 -11.20 26.56 13.02
N ALA A 221 -10.24 26.15 13.85
CA ALA A 221 -8.83 26.17 13.47
C ALA A 221 -8.53 25.10 12.41
N GLY A 222 -9.32 24.02 12.39
CA GLY A 222 -9.16 22.97 11.42
C GLY A 222 -10.40 22.11 11.19
N VAL A 223 -10.48 21.59 9.97
CA VAL A 223 -11.55 20.70 9.51
C VAL A 223 -10.94 19.36 9.14
N LEU A 224 -11.46 18.28 9.71
CA LEU A 224 -11.09 16.91 9.34
C LEU A 224 -12.15 16.32 8.42
N LEU A 225 -11.77 16.00 7.18
CA LEU A 225 -12.55 15.24 6.22
C LEU A 225 -12.27 13.75 6.44
N GLU A 226 -13.28 13.02 6.91
CA GLU A 226 -13.20 11.59 7.17
C GLU A 226 -14.03 10.83 6.15
N GLY A 227 -13.54 9.71 5.65
CA GLY A 227 -14.37 8.79 4.88
C GLY A 227 -13.58 7.83 4.01
N PRO A 228 -14.23 6.89 3.31
CA PRO A 228 -13.56 5.93 2.45
C PRO A 228 -12.67 6.60 1.38
N PRO A 229 -11.62 5.91 0.88
CA PRO A 229 -10.83 6.44 -0.23
C PRO A 229 -11.71 6.63 -1.47
N GLY A 230 -11.38 7.62 -2.30
CA GLY A 230 -12.07 7.87 -3.57
C GLY A 230 -13.43 8.58 -3.49
N THR A 231 -13.85 9.05 -2.31
CA THR A 231 -15.09 9.85 -2.14
C THR A 231 -14.94 11.33 -2.49
N GLY A 232 -13.76 11.76 -2.96
CA GLY A 232 -13.53 13.14 -3.40
C GLY A 232 -13.13 14.12 -2.29
N LYS A 233 -12.61 13.66 -1.14
CA LYS A 233 -12.13 14.53 -0.05
C LYS A 233 -11.17 15.62 -0.51
N THR A 234 -10.15 15.26 -1.30
CA THR A 234 -9.18 16.20 -1.87
C THR A 234 -9.83 17.17 -2.85
N LEU A 235 -10.80 16.70 -3.65
CA LEU A 235 -11.55 17.55 -4.59
C LEU A 235 -12.43 18.56 -3.84
N LEU A 236 -13.07 18.13 -2.75
CA LEU A 236 -13.91 18.97 -1.89
C LEU A 236 -13.08 20.06 -1.21
N ALA A 237 -11.91 19.73 -0.65
CA ALA A 237 -11.00 20.72 -0.09
C ALA A 237 -10.52 21.76 -1.12
N LYS A 238 -10.21 21.31 -2.35
CA LYS A 238 -9.90 22.22 -3.46
C LYS A 238 -11.08 23.12 -3.82
N ALA A 239 -12.30 22.57 -3.87
CA ALA A 239 -13.50 23.34 -4.16
C ALA A 239 -13.79 24.43 -3.11
N VAL A 240 -13.53 24.17 -1.81
CA VAL A 240 -13.62 25.20 -0.75
C VAL A 240 -12.69 26.36 -1.04
N ALA A 241 -11.43 26.08 -1.40
CA ALA A 241 -10.46 27.12 -1.73
C ALA A 241 -10.82 27.91 -3.00
N GLY A 242 -11.27 27.22 -4.05
CA GLY A 242 -11.71 27.86 -5.29
C GLY A 242 -12.98 28.70 -5.11
N GLU A 243 -13.89 28.30 -4.22
CA GLU A 243 -15.09 29.06 -3.91
C GLU A 243 -14.78 30.28 -3.02
N ALA A 244 -13.86 30.15 -2.07
CA ALA A 244 -13.35 31.26 -1.25
C ALA A 244 -12.43 32.22 -2.02
N GLY A 245 -11.79 31.75 -3.10
CA GLY A 245 -10.83 32.54 -3.87
C GLY A 245 -9.51 32.79 -3.15
N VAL A 246 -9.09 31.86 -2.28
CA VAL A 246 -7.87 31.97 -1.45
C VAL A 246 -6.77 31.02 -1.93
N PRO A 247 -5.49 31.30 -1.67
CA PRO A 247 -4.39 30.37 -1.94
C PRO A 247 -4.58 29.03 -1.24
N PHE A 248 -4.21 27.95 -1.93
CA PHE A 248 -4.28 26.58 -1.42
C PHE A 248 -2.88 25.96 -1.39
N PHE A 249 -2.47 25.53 -0.20
CA PHE A 249 -1.21 24.84 0.04
C PHE A 249 -1.50 23.36 0.30
N SER A 250 -1.08 22.49 -0.61
CA SER A 250 -1.28 21.03 -0.49
C SER A 250 0.01 20.33 -0.09
N ILE A 251 -0.07 19.41 0.86
CA ILE A 251 1.01 18.49 1.21
C ILE A 251 0.43 17.12 1.58
N SER A 252 1.17 16.04 1.31
CA SER A 252 0.80 14.71 1.78
C SER A 252 1.34 14.48 3.19
N GLY A 253 0.58 13.81 4.05
CA GLY A 253 1.01 13.43 5.39
C GLY A 253 2.26 12.56 5.36
N SER A 254 2.41 11.73 4.33
CA SER A 254 3.62 10.92 4.10
C SER A 254 4.86 11.75 3.76
N ASP A 255 4.72 12.96 3.22
CA ASP A 255 5.87 13.85 2.93
C ASP A 255 6.54 14.39 4.20
N PHE A 256 5.89 14.25 5.35
CA PHE A 256 6.43 14.66 6.63
C PHE A 256 7.20 13.55 7.35
N VAL A 257 7.16 12.31 6.86
CA VAL A 257 7.86 11.16 7.44
C VAL A 257 9.12 10.89 6.64
N GLU A 258 10.28 11.24 7.19
CA GLU A 258 11.58 11.05 6.54
C GLU A 258 12.57 10.26 7.42
N MET A 259 13.62 9.73 6.78
CA MET A 259 14.70 9.01 7.47
C MET A 259 15.54 9.91 8.40
N PHE A 260 15.44 11.24 8.24
CA PHE A 260 16.21 12.21 9.01
C PHE A 260 15.34 12.89 10.07
N VAL A 261 15.72 12.69 11.33
CA VAL A 261 15.04 13.31 12.49
C VAL A 261 14.99 14.83 12.34
N GLY A 262 13.81 15.41 12.55
CA GLY A 262 13.58 16.86 12.55
C GLY A 262 13.34 17.49 11.18
N VAL A 263 13.49 16.75 10.07
CA VAL A 263 13.17 17.27 8.73
C VAL A 263 11.66 17.50 8.58
N GLY A 264 10.84 16.54 9.00
CA GLY A 264 9.38 16.68 9.00
C GLY A 264 8.89 17.90 9.80
N ALA A 265 9.37 18.06 11.02
CA ALA A 265 9.05 19.22 11.87
C ALA A 265 9.46 20.56 11.24
N SER A 266 10.64 20.64 10.61
CA SER A 266 11.06 21.85 9.88
C SER A 266 10.14 22.17 8.70
N ARG A 267 9.69 21.13 7.99
CA ARG A 267 8.77 21.24 6.85
C ARG A 267 7.40 21.77 7.29
N VAL A 268 6.87 21.26 8.42
CA VAL A 268 5.65 21.78 9.05
C VAL A 268 5.78 23.27 9.35
N ARG A 269 6.87 23.71 10.02
CA ARG A 269 7.09 25.15 10.29
C ARG A 269 7.09 25.98 9.01
N SER A 270 7.84 25.54 8.00
CA SER A 270 7.94 26.29 6.74
C SER A 270 6.60 26.40 6.01
N LEU A 271 5.77 25.35 6.05
CA LEU A 271 4.43 25.35 5.46
C LEU A 271 3.53 26.40 6.11
N PHE A 272 3.52 26.44 7.44
CA PHE A 272 2.73 27.39 8.20
C PHE A 272 3.24 28.82 8.05
N GLU A 273 4.56 29.05 8.03
CA GLU A 273 5.14 30.37 7.75
C GLU A 273 4.77 30.90 6.36
N ASP A 274 4.79 30.05 5.33
CA ASP A 274 4.44 30.44 3.97
C ASP A 274 2.93 30.68 3.81
N ALA A 275 2.09 29.90 4.48
CA ALA A 275 0.65 30.15 4.55
C ALA A 275 0.34 31.48 5.27
N LYS A 276 1.05 31.80 6.37
CA LYS A 276 0.92 33.08 7.09
C LYS A 276 1.23 34.30 6.21
N LYS A 277 2.24 34.20 5.34
CA LYS A 277 2.57 35.28 4.38
C LYS A 277 1.49 35.45 3.30
N ALA A 278 0.70 34.43 3.03
CA ALA A 278 -0.32 34.40 1.97
C ALA A 278 -1.76 34.48 2.50
N ALA A 279 -1.94 34.75 3.80
CA ALA A 279 -3.24 34.80 4.46
C ALA A 279 -4.19 35.87 3.84
N PRO A 280 -5.50 35.60 3.71
CA PRO A 280 -6.19 34.37 4.10
C PRO A 280 -5.86 33.20 3.15
N ALA A 281 -5.66 32.00 3.70
CA ALA A 281 -5.22 30.83 2.93
C ALA A 281 -5.70 29.50 3.55
N ILE A 282 -5.72 28.44 2.75
CA ILE A 282 -6.02 27.07 3.19
C ILE A 282 -4.76 26.21 3.14
N ILE A 283 -4.50 25.48 4.22
CA ILE A 283 -3.51 24.41 4.26
C ILE A 283 -4.27 23.08 4.17
N PHE A 284 -3.99 22.27 3.16
CA PHE A 284 -4.54 20.93 2.99
C PHE A 284 -3.48 19.86 3.25
N ILE A 285 -3.78 18.96 4.20
CA ILE A 285 -2.94 17.80 4.53
C ILE A 285 -3.71 16.53 4.17
N ASP A 286 -3.31 15.87 3.09
CA ASP A 286 -3.85 14.56 2.74
C ASP A 286 -3.21 13.45 3.61
N GLU A 287 -3.85 12.30 3.77
CA GLU A 287 -3.31 11.16 4.54
C GLU A 287 -2.71 11.56 5.91
N ILE A 288 -3.44 12.38 6.67
CA ILE A 288 -2.95 12.88 7.98
C ILE A 288 -2.63 11.75 8.95
N ASP A 289 -3.19 10.55 8.75
CA ASP A 289 -2.90 9.34 9.53
C ASP A 289 -1.45 8.85 9.39
N ALA A 290 -0.73 9.23 8.34
CA ALA A 290 0.70 8.94 8.21
C ALA A 290 1.54 9.56 9.34
N VAL A 291 1.23 10.79 9.76
CA VAL A 291 1.90 11.48 10.89
C VAL A 291 1.09 11.41 12.17
N GLY A 292 -0.22 11.49 12.05
CA GLY A 292 -1.17 11.68 13.14
C GLY A 292 -1.64 10.41 13.82
N ARG A 293 -1.13 9.22 13.45
CA ARG A 293 -1.52 7.98 14.11
C ARG A 293 -1.19 8.01 15.61
N GLN A 294 -1.83 7.17 16.42
CA GLN A 294 -1.51 7.03 17.83
C GLN A 294 -0.26 6.13 18.03
N ARG A 295 0.41 6.23 19.18
CA ARG A 295 1.55 5.38 19.54
C ARG A 295 1.20 3.89 19.49
N GLY A 296 2.05 3.09 18.85
CA GLY A 296 2.12 1.66 19.10
C GLY A 296 3.22 1.38 20.13
N VAL A 297 3.01 0.46 21.06
CA VAL A 297 4.01 0.00 22.04
C VAL A 297 5.06 -0.86 21.31
N GLY A 298 5.83 -0.25 20.41
CA GLY A 298 6.87 -0.90 19.63
C GLY A 298 8.24 -0.44 20.11
N LEU A 299 9.05 -1.36 20.64
CA LEU A 299 10.47 -1.16 20.91
C LEU A 299 11.22 -0.96 19.58
N GLY A 300 11.31 0.27 19.08
CA GLY A 300 12.08 0.60 17.89
C GLY A 300 12.06 2.10 17.58
N GLY A 301 13.24 2.72 17.48
CA GLY A 301 13.46 4.17 17.34
C GLY A 301 13.01 4.83 16.04
N GLY A 302 12.02 4.27 15.34
CA GLY A 302 11.34 4.93 14.20
C GLY A 302 10.20 5.86 14.62
N ASN A 303 9.82 5.86 15.90
CA ASN A 303 8.73 6.69 16.41
C ASN A 303 9.12 8.15 16.69
N ASP A 304 10.41 8.43 16.91
CA ASP A 304 10.85 9.75 17.41
C ASP A 304 10.65 10.87 16.39
N GLU A 305 10.86 10.59 15.10
CA GLU A 305 10.70 11.58 14.03
C GLU A 305 9.22 11.94 13.81
N ARG A 306 8.36 10.92 13.73
CA ARG A 306 6.93 11.11 13.57
C ARG A 306 6.32 11.84 14.76
N GLU A 307 6.73 11.51 15.98
CA GLU A 307 6.27 12.20 17.19
C GLU A 307 6.72 13.67 17.22
N GLN A 308 7.96 13.95 16.82
CA GLN A 308 8.46 15.31 16.75
C GLN A 308 7.67 16.15 15.72
N THR A 309 7.42 15.57 14.55
CA THR A 309 6.62 16.18 13.48
C THR A 309 5.17 16.42 13.91
N LEU A 310 4.53 15.43 14.55
CA LEU A 310 3.18 15.55 15.08
C LEU A 310 3.09 16.67 16.13
N ASN A 311 3.99 16.68 17.11
CA ASN A 311 4.03 17.73 18.13
C ASN A 311 4.25 19.11 17.52
N GLN A 312 5.09 19.22 16.48
CA GLN A 312 5.26 20.49 15.78
C GLN A 312 3.96 20.94 15.10
N LEU A 313 3.23 20.04 14.45
CA LEU A 313 1.93 20.34 13.87
C LEU A 313 0.94 20.86 14.93
N LEU A 314 0.90 20.21 16.10
CA LEU A 314 0.06 20.63 17.22
C LEU A 314 0.43 22.04 17.72
N ILE A 315 1.73 22.34 17.83
CA ILE A 315 2.22 23.67 18.24
C ILE A 315 1.83 24.74 17.22
N GLU A 316 1.96 24.47 15.93
CA GLU A 316 1.56 25.44 14.89
C GLU A 316 0.05 25.67 14.86
N MET A 317 -0.76 24.63 15.11
CA MET A 317 -2.22 24.74 15.20
C MET A 317 -2.68 25.51 16.46
N ASP A 318 -2.07 25.24 17.61
CA ASP A 318 -2.38 25.97 18.85
C ASP A 318 -1.83 27.41 18.82
N GLY A 319 -0.79 27.66 18.02
CA GLY A 319 -0.12 28.95 17.87
C GLY A 319 -0.90 30.01 17.07
N PHE A 320 -2.10 29.71 16.58
CA PHE A 320 -3.01 30.68 15.98
C PHE A 320 -3.74 31.50 17.05
N GLU A 321 -2.98 32.28 17.82
CA GLU A 321 -3.55 33.30 18.69
C GLU A 321 -4.02 34.50 17.86
N GLY A 322 -5.23 34.37 17.30
CA GLY A 322 -5.97 35.48 16.72
C GLY A 322 -5.98 35.54 15.20
N ASN A 323 -7.12 35.20 14.61
CA ASN A 323 -7.67 35.79 13.38
C ASN A 323 -6.73 35.92 12.16
N GLU A 324 -5.71 35.07 12.02
CA GLU A 324 -4.77 35.10 10.90
C GLU A 324 -5.40 34.62 9.57
N GLY A 325 -6.68 34.25 9.56
CA GLY A 325 -7.41 33.89 8.33
C GLY A 325 -6.90 32.60 7.66
N ILE A 326 -6.26 31.71 8.43
CA ILE A 326 -5.71 30.44 7.97
C ILE A 326 -6.58 29.32 8.49
N ILE A 327 -6.91 28.36 7.63
CA ILE A 327 -7.69 27.18 7.98
C ILE A 327 -6.94 25.93 7.53
N VAL A 328 -6.80 24.96 8.44
CA VAL A 328 -6.17 23.67 8.15
C VAL A 328 -7.26 22.65 7.82
N ILE A 329 -7.29 22.13 6.60
CA ILE A 329 -8.15 21.02 6.21
C ILE A 329 -7.30 19.76 6.12
N ALA A 330 -7.67 18.70 6.83
CA ALA A 330 -6.99 17.41 6.75
C ALA A 330 -7.93 16.33 6.21
N ALA A 331 -7.41 15.38 5.45
CA ALA A 331 -8.17 14.21 4.99
C ALA A 331 -7.59 12.92 5.57
N THR A 332 -8.48 12.01 5.99
CA THR A 332 -8.10 10.66 6.43
C THR A 332 -9.10 9.63 5.94
N ASN A 333 -8.62 8.42 5.69
CA ASN A 333 -9.46 7.23 5.49
C ASN A 333 -9.75 6.50 6.80
N ARG A 334 -9.03 6.86 7.87
CA ARG A 334 -8.97 6.17 9.15
C ARG A 334 -8.89 7.18 10.29
N SER A 335 -10.03 7.67 10.76
CA SER A 335 -10.07 8.55 11.93
C SER A 335 -9.78 7.79 13.23
N ASP A 336 -10.06 6.49 13.25
CA ASP A 336 -9.92 5.56 14.37
C ASP A 336 -8.49 5.45 14.89
N VAL A 337 -7.50 5.59 14.00
CA VAL A 337 -6.08 5.46 14.35
C VAL A 337 -5.43 6.78 14.75
N LEU A 338 -6.11 7.91 14.60
CA LEU A 338 -5.54 9.23 14.87
C LEU A 338 -5.33 9.47 16.37
N ASP A 339 -4.28 10.21 16.71
CA ASP A 339 -4.02 10.66 18.07
C ASP A 339 -5.16 11.57 18.53
N PRO A 340 -5.84 11.26 19.65
CA PRO A 340 -6.92 12.08 20.18
C PRO A 340 -6.53 13.55 20.43
N ALA A 341 -5.23 13.84 20.58
CA ALA A 341 -4.71 15.19 20.70
C ALA A 341 -5.04 16.05 19.47
N LEU A 342 -5.06 15.49 18.26
CA LEU A 342 -5.41 16.22 17.02
C LEU A 342 -6.88 16.64 16.99
N LEU A 343 -7.75 15.89 17.67
CA LEU A 343 -9.21 16.04 17.64
C LEU A 343 -9.74 16.93 18.79
N ARG A 344 -8.84 17.56 19.56
CA ARG A 344 -9.22 18.45 20.67
C ARG A 344 -9.68 19.82 20.13
N PRO A 345 -10.60 20.50 20.84
CA PRO A 345 -11.01 21.86 20.48
C PRO A 345 -9.80 22.80 20.32
N GLY A 346 -9.80 23.60 19.24
CA GLY A 346 -8.67 24.46 18.86
C GLY A 346 -7.71 23.83 17.83
N ARG A 347 -7.92 22.56 17.46
CA ARG A 347 -7.17 21.85 16.40
C ARG A 347 -8.12 21.42 15.29
N PHE A 348 -8.37 20.12 15.12
CA PHE A 348 -9.46 19.64 14.24
C PHE A 348 -10.76 19.55 15.05
N ASP A 349 -11.40 20.71 15.21
CA ASP A 349 -12.62 20.86 15.98
C ASP A 349 -13.88 20.56 15.15
N ARG A 350 -13.81 20.69 13.82
CA ARG A 350 -14.88 20.23 12.91
C ARG A 350 -14.51 18.92 12.24
N LYS A 351 -15.44 17.96 12.24
CA LYS A 351 -15.31 16.70 11.52
C LYS A 351 -16.46 16.59 10.52
N VAL A 352 -16.12 16.40 9.26
CA VAL A 352 -17.09 16.22 8.17
C VAL A 352 -16.90 14.80 7.64
N LEU A 353 -17.95 13.99 7.75
CA LEU A 353 -17.95 12.63 7.24
C LEU A 353 -18.34 12.68 5.75
N VAL A 354 -17.38 12.41 4.87
CA VAL A 354 -17.58 12.30 3.42
C VAL A 354 -17.85 10.84 3.08
N GLY A 355 -19.14 10.50 3.09
CA GLY A 355 -19.63 9.13 2.92
C GLY A 355 -19.55 8.59 1.49
N ARG A 356 -20.08 7.39 1.31
CA ARG A 356 -20.36 6.86 -0.03
C ARG A 356 -21.62 7.56 -0.57
N PRO A 357 -21.65 7.94 -1.86
CA PRO A 357 -22.80 8.61 -2.45
C PRO A 357 -24.02 7.68 -2.54
N ASP A 358 -25.21 8.25 -2.36
CA ASP A 358 -26.49 7.61 -2.63
C ASP A 358 -26.76 7.49 -4.14
N VAL A 359 -27.86 6.85 -4.55
CA VAL A 359 -28.21 6.69 -5.98
C VAL A 359 -28.24 8.03 -6.72
N LYS A 360 -28.80 9.08 -6.10
CA LYS A 360 -28.88 10.42 -6.72
C LYS A 360 -27.50 11.08 -6.81
N GLY A 361 -26.68 10.92 -5.79
CA GLY A 361 -25.30 11.38 -5.75
C GLY A 361 -24.45 10.70 -6.81
N ARG A 362 -24.58 9.38 -6.98
CA ARG A 362 -23.91 8.62 -8.04
C ARG A 362 -24.32 9.10 -9.43
N GLU A 363 -25.62 9.33 -9.67
CA GLU A 363 -26.12 9.91 -10.91
C GLU A 363 -25.52 11.32 -11.16
N ALA A 364 -25.45 12.17 -10.13
CA ALA A 364 -24.88 13.50 -10.24
C ALA A 364 -23.36 13.46 -10.52
N ILE A 365 -22.63 12.55 -9.88
CA ILE A 365 -21.19 12.33 -10.13
C ILE A 365 -20.98 11.85 -11.57
N LEU A 366 -21.73 10.86 -12.03
CA LEU A 366 -21.68 10.38 -13.42
C LEU A 366 -21.93 11.51 -14.41
N LYS A 367 -22.92 12.39 -14.15
CA LYS A 367 -23.18 13.58 -14.98
C LYS A 367 -22.00 14.53 -15.05
N VAL A 368 -21.26 14.76 -13.96
CA VAL A 368 -20.07 15.62 -13.96
C VAL A 368 -18.97 15.01 -14.82
N HIS A 369 -18.67 13.72 -14.64
CA HIS A 369 -17.62 13.03 -15.40
C HIS A 369 -18.00 12.76 -16.87
N ALA A 370 -19.30 12.74 -17.18
CA ALA A 370 -19.82 12.61 -18.55
C ALA A 370 -19.66 13.88 -19.40
N ARG A 371 -19.54 15.09 -18.81
CA ARG A 371 -19.53 16.37 -19.56
C ARG A 371 -18.51 16.43 -20.70
N ASN A 372 -17.36 15.76 -20.53
CA ASN A 372 -16.26 15.76 -21.49
C ASN A 372 -16.20 14.49 -22.35
N LYS A 373 -17.26 13.66 -22.35
CA LYS A 373 -17.29 12.38 -23.07
C LYS A 373 -18.48 12.35 -24.03
N PRO A 374 -18.29 11.90 -25.29
CA PRO A 374 -19.40 11.74 -26.23
C PRO A 374 -20.20 10.48 -25.86
N LEU A 375 -21.36 10.67 -25.22
CA LEU A 375 -22.32 9.61 -24.92
C LEU A 375 -23.42 9.56 -25.99
N ALA A 376 -23.89 8.36 -26.32
CA ALA A 376 -25.05 8.16 -27.19
C ALA A 376 -26.36 8.44 -26.43
N GLU A 377 -27.46 8.66 -27.17
CA GLU A 377 -28.77 9.01 -26.59
C GLU A 377 -29.42 7.86 -25.81
N ASP A 378 -28.98 6.62 -26.04
CA ASP A 378 -29.44 5.40 -25.37
C ASP A 378 -28.81 5.19 -23.97
N VAL A 379 -27.85 6.03 -23.58
CA VAL A 379 -27.18 5.93 -22.28
C VAL A 379 -28.01 6.56 -21.16
N ASP A 380 -28.57 5.73 -20.30
CA ASP A 380 -29.22 6.18 -19.06
C ASP A 380 -28.27 6.11 -17.86
N LEU A 381 -27.70 7.27 -17.47
CA LEU A 381 -26.82 7.38 -16.29
C LEU A 381 -27.53 7.07 -14.97
N LYS A 382 -28.87 7.17 -14.92
CA LYS A 382 -29.64 6.80 -13.74
C LYS A 382 -29.67 5.29 -13.54
N LEU A 383 -29.79 4.52 -14.63
CA LEU A 383 -29.70 3.07 -14.60
C LEU A 383 -28.32 2.63 -14.12
N VAL A 384 -27.25 3.22 -14.67
CA VAL A 384 -25.86 2.95 -14.26
C VAL A 384 -25.68 3.23 -12.76
N ALA A 385 -26.21 4.34 -12.26
CA ALA A 385 -26.14 4.68 -10.83
C ALA A 385 -26.84 3.65 -9.91
N GLN A 386 -27.91 2.99 -10.41
CA GLN A 386 -28.59 1.92 -9.69
C GLN A 386 -27.81 0.60 -9.74
N GLN A 387 -27.12 0.33 -10.85
CA GLN A 387 -26.32 -0.88 -11.06
C GLN A 387 -24.97 -0.86 -10.33
N THR A 388 -24.49 0.32 -9.92
CA THR A 388 -23.23 0.49 -9.18
C THR A 388 -23.43 0.81 -7.68
N PRO A 389 -24.12 -0.03 -6.87
CA PRO A 389 -24.30 0.24 -5.46
C PRO A 389 -22.96 0.18 -4.72
N GLY A 390 -22.74 1.14 -3.81
CA GLY A 390 -21.52 1.22 -3.01
C GLY A 390 -20.27 1.76 -3.73
N PHE A 391 -20.36 2.09 -5.02
CA PHE A 391 -19.27 2.72 -5.76
C PHE A 391 -19.03 4.15 -5.26
N VAL A 392 -17.76 4.53 -5.14
CA VAL A 392 -17.38 5.91 -4.81
C VAL A 392 -17.13 6.74 -6.07
N GLY A 393 -16.96 8.05 -5.93
CA GLY A 393 -16.78 8.94 -7.09
C GLY A 393 -15.62 8.55 -8.00
N ALA A 394 -14.50 8.10 -7.42
CA ALA A 394 -13.36 7.58 -8.19
C ALA A 394 -13.70 6.30 -8.98
N ASP A 395 -14.55 5.41 -8.44
CA ASP A 395 -14.96 4.19 -9.14
C ASP A 395 -15.88 4.54 -10.32
N LEU A 396 -16.81 5.48 -10.13
CA LEU A 396 -17.72 5.96 -11.19
C LEU A 396 -16.97 6.68 -12.31
N GLU A 397 -15.98 7.50 -11.96
CA GLU A 397 -15.07 8.09 -12.94
C GLU A 397 -14.34 7.00 -13.73
N ASN A 398 -13.86 5.96 -13.04
CA ASN A 398 -13.18 4.84 -13.67
C ASN A 398 -14.10 4.05 -14.61
N VAL A 399 -15.37 3.81 -14.25
CA VAL A 399 -16.37 3.17 -15.13
C VAL A 399 -16.52 3.95 -16.43
N LEU A 400 -16.75 5.27 -16.37
CA LEU A 400 -16.89 6.09 -17.58
C LEU A 400 -15.59 6.20 -18.39
N ASN A 401 -14.44 6.15 -17.72
CA ASN A 401 -13.15 6.14 -18.39
C ASN A 401 -12.90 4.80 -19.12
N GLU A 402 -13.17 3.67 -18.47
CA GLU A 402 -13.09 2.35 -19.09
C GLU A 402 -14.09 2.21 -20.24
N ALA A 403 -15.30 2.75 -20.13
CA ALA A 403 -16.28 2.77 -21.22
C ALA A 403 -15.73 3.51 -22.45
N ALA A 404 -15.09 4.67 -22.25
CA ALA A 404 -14.42 5.40 -23.32
C ALA A 404 -13.27 4.58 -23.94
N LEU A 405 -12.49 3.84 -23.14
CA LEU A 405 -11.42 2.97 -23.63
C LEU A 405 -11.96 1.73 -24.38
N VAL A 406 -13.11 1.18 -23.99
CA VAL A 406 -13.80 0.10 -24.70
C VAL A 406 -14.31 0.61 -26.05
N ALA A 407 -15.01 1.74 -26.07
CA ALA A 407 -15.49 2.38 -27.29
C ALA A 407 -14.34 2.69 -28.26
N ALA A 408 -13.24 3.26 -27.75
CA ALA A 408 -12.04 3.55 -28.53
C ALA A 408 -11.39 2.29 -29.12
N ARG A 409 -11.30 1.19 -28.35
CA ARG A 409 -10.80 -0.11 -28.85
C ARG A 409 -11.68 -0.71 -29.95
N ARG A 410 -12.99 -0.44 -29.90
CA ARG A 410 -13.96 -0.82 -30.93
C ARG A 410 -13.99 0.17 -32.11
N ASN A 411 -13.12 1.18 -32.13
CA ASN A 411 -13.08 2.27 -33.12
C ASN A 411 -14.41 3.03 -33.24
N LYS A 412 -15.17 3.14 -32.15
CA LYS A 412 -16.39 3.96 -32.09
C LYS A 412 -16.03 5.42 -31.79
N SER A 413 -16.84 6.35 -32.30
CA SER A 413 -16.72 7.80 -32.03
C SER A 413 -17.56 8.27 -30.84
N VAL A 414 -18.54 7.46 -30.42
CA VAL A 414 -19.49 7.74 -29.34
C VAL A 414 -19.57 6.49 -28.45
N ILE A 415 -19.74 6.70 -27.15
CA ILE A 415 -19.89 5.64 -26.14
C ILE A 415 -21.37 5.28 -26.03
N ASP A 416 -21.72 4.01 -26.25
CA ASP A 416 -23.08 3.49 -26.10
C ASP A 416 -23.28 2.72 -24.79
N ALA A 417 -24.52 2.32 -24.50
CA ALA A 417 -24.86 1.56 -23.29
C ALA A 417 -24.05 0.26 -23.16
N SER A 418 -23.81 -0.45 -24.28
CA SER A 418 -23.04 -1.71 -24.28
C SER A 418 -21.56 -1.54 -23.89
N ASP A 419 -20.98 -0.36 -24.17
CA ASP A 419 -19.61 -0.04 -23.77
C ASP A 419 -19.53 0.29 -22.27
N ILE A 420 -20.59 0.86 -21.69
CA ILE A 420 -20.71 1.10 -20.24
C ILE A 420 -20.92 -0.20 -19.49
N ASP A 421 -21.79 -1.09 -19.97
CA ASP A 421 -22.01 -2.40 -19.35
C ASP A 421 -20.72 -3.24 -19.31
N GLU A 422 -19.94 -3.23 -20.40
CA GLU A 422 -18.63 -3.91 -20.45
C GLU A 422 -17.61 -3.25 -19.52
N ALA A 423 -17.68 -1.93 -19.32
CA ALA A 423 -16.81 -1.21 -18.42
C ALA A 423 -17.16 -1.48 -16.95
N GLU A 424 -18.44 -1.52 -16.60
CA GLU A 424 -18.91 -1.90 -15.26
C GLU A 424 -18.42 -3.31 -14.90
N ASP A 425 -18.69 -4.28 -15.78
CA ASP A 425 -18.21 -5.66 -15.62
C ASP A 425 -16.69 -5.71 -15.40
N ARG A 426 -15.95 -4.86 -16.11
CA ARG A 426 -14.49 -4.80 -16.04
C ARG A 426 -13.98 -4.16 -14.75
N VAL A 427 -14.70 -3.18 -14.20
CA VAL A 427 -14.38 -2.58 -12.91
C VAL A 427 -14.70 -3.55 -11.76
N ILE A 428 -15.81 -4.30 -11.85
CA ILE A 428 -16.24 -5.26 -10.83
C ILE A 428 -15.37 -6.53 -10.84
N ALA A 429 -15.27 -7.20 -11.99
CA ALA A 429 -14.71 -8.55 -12.10
C ALA A 429 -13.37 -8.60 -12.86
N GLY A 430 -12.91 -7.47 -13.39
CA GLY A 430 -11.69 -7.37 -14.18
C GLY A 430 -11.89 -7.66 -15.67
N PRO A 431 -10.82 -7.61 -16.48
CA PRO A 431 -10.92 -7.79 -17.92
C PRO A 431 -11.36 -9.21 -18.30
N SER A 432 -12.19 -9.31 -19.35
CA SER A 432 -12.61 -10.59 -19.94
C SER A 432 -11.42 -11.37 -20.51
N LYS A 433 -11.35 -12.67 -20.24
CA LYS A 433 -10.32 -13.57 -20.78
C LYS A 433 -10.88 -14.40 -21.94
N LYS A 434 -11.13 -13.75 -23.07
CA LYS A 434 -11.68 -14.42 -24.28
C LYS A 434 -10.76 -15.52 -24.82
N ASP A 435 -9.45 -15.38 -24.64
CA ASP A 435 -8.45 -16.35 -25.13
C ASP A 435 -8.26 -17.57 -24.22
N LYS A 436 -8.87 -17.59 -23.02
CA LYS A 436 -8.77 -18.76 -22.13
C LYS A 436 -9.64 -19.87 -22.70
N THR A 437 -9.02 -20.89 -23.29
CA THR A 437 -9.73 -22.11 -23.72
C THR A 437 -10.22 -22.86 -22.49
N VAL A 438 -11.49 -22.67 -22.12
CA VAL A 438 -12.17 -23.41 -21.05
C VAL A 438 -12.71 -24.71 -21.63
N SER A 439 -12.50 -25.83 -20.94
CA SER A 439 -13.05 -27.11 -21.39
C SER A 439 -14.58 -27.08 -21.36
N GLN A 440 -15.25 -27.81 -22.27
CA GLN A 440 -16.72 -27.83 -22.30
C GLN A 440 -17.32 -28.28 -20.96
N LYS A 441 -16.70 -29.25 -20.30
CA LYS A 441 -17.11 -29.73 -18.97
C LYS A 441 -16.95 -28.65 -17.89
N GLU A 442 -15.86 -27.89 -17.90
CA GLU A 442 -15.65 -26.79 -16.96
C GLU A 442 -16.65 -25.65 -17.20
N ARG A 443 -16.92 -25.31 -18.47
CA ARG A 443 -17.95 -24.33 -18.85
C ARG A 443 -19.34 -24.77 -18.41
N GLU A 444 -19.66 -26.05 -18.54
CA GLU A 444 -20.90 -26.64 -18.03
C GLU A 444 -20.99 -26.54 -16.50
N MET A 445 -19.94 -26.91 -15.77
CA MET A 445 -19.95 -26.78 -14.30
C MET A 445 -20.16 -25.34 -13.85
N VAL A 446 -19.48 -24.37 -14.48
CA VAL A 446 -19.69 -22.94 -14.19
C VAL A 446 -21.12 -22.52 -14.49
N ALA A 447 -21.71 -22.93 -15.62
CA ALA A 447 -23.10 -22.56 -15.93
C ALA A 447 -24.11 -23.04 -14.89
N TYR A 448 -24.01 -24.29 -14.43
CA TYR A 448 -24.89 -24.81 -13.39
C TYR A 448 -24.59 -24.20 -12.01
N HIS A 449 -23.34 -23.84 -11.74
CA HIS A 449 -22.93 -23.11 -10.53
C HIS A 449 -23.59 -21.72 -10.48
N GLU A 450 -23.44 -20.91 -11.53
CA GLU A 450 -24.04 -19.58 -11.62
C GLU A 450 -25.57 -19.63 -11.68
N ALA A 451 -26.14 -20.63 -12.36
CA ALA A 451 -27.59 -20.89 -12.32
C ALA A 451 -28.07 -21.22 -10.89
N GLY A 452 -27.22 -21.85 -10.06
CA GLY A 452 -27.49 -22.15 -8.66
C GLY A 452 -27.63 -20.90 -7.82
N HIS A 453 -26.70 -19.94 -7.94
CA HIS A 453 -26.86 -18.62 -7.33
C HIS A 453 -28.12 -17.92 -7.83
N THR A 454 -28.33 -17.94 -9.15
CA THR A 454 -29.45 -17.25 -9.82
C THR A 454 -30.81 -17.74 -9.30
N ILE A 455 -31.04 -19.06 -9.28
CA ILE A 455 -32.35 -19.59 -8.85
C ILE A 455 -32.64 -19.32 -7.38
N VAL A 456 -31.62 -19.40 -6.51
CA VAL A 456 -31.78 -19.09 -5.09
C VAL A 456 -32.08 -17.61 -4.90
N GLY A 457 -31.39 -16.72 -5.60
CA GLY A 457 -31.64 -15.28 -5.55
C GLY A 457 -32.98 -14.84 -6.16
N LEU A 458 -33.52 -15.57 -7.14
CA LEU A 458 -34.86 -15.30 -7.68
C LEU A 458 -35.96 -15.69 -6.69
N VAL A 459 -35.80 -16.84 -6.03
CA VAL A 459 -36.77 -17.33 -5.04
C VAL A 459 -36.71 -16.51 -3.75
N LEU A 460 -35.49 -16.18 -3.28
CA LEU A 460 -35.24 -15.35 -2.11
C LEU A 460 -35.00 -13.90 -2.56
N SER A 461 -36.10 -13.21 -2.88
CA SER A 461 -36.06 -11.88 -3.47
C SER A 461 -36.48 -10.76 -2.52
N ASN A 462 -36.44 -10.95 -1.19
CA ASN A 462 -36.91 -9.92 -0.26
C ASN A 462 -36.04 -8.66 -0.33
N ALA A 463 -34.74 -8.78 -0.09
CA ALA A 463 -33.82 -7.64 -0.08
C ALA A 463 -33.15 -7.34 -1.43
N ARG A 464 -32.93 -8.35 -2.27
CA ARG A 464 -32.14 -8.24 -3.51
C ARG A 464 -32.85 -8.84 -4.72
N VAL A 465 -32.52 -8.33 -5.89
CA VAL A 465 -33.02 -8.81 -7.19
C VAL A 465 -31.84 -9.18 -8.06
N VAL A 466 -31.92 -10.34 -8.71
CA VAL A 466 -30.90 -10.78 -9.66
C VAL A 466 -30.96 -9.90 -10.90
N HIS A 467 -29.87 -9.18 -11.16
CA HIS A 467 -29.79 -8.24 -12.28
C HIS A 467 -29.14 -8.87 -13.51
N LYS A 468 -28.07 -9.64 -13.31
CA LYS A 468 -27.27 -10.19 -14.42
C LYS A 468 -26.55 -11.45 -13.97
N VAL A 469 -26.41 -12.42 -14.87
CA VAL A 469 -25.58 -13.61 -14.66
C VAL A 469 -24.76 -13.89 -15.91
N THR A 470 -23.48 -14.25 -15.74
CA THR A 470 -22.58 -14.56 -16.85
C THR A 470 -21.64 -15.70 -16.52
N ILE A 471 -21.32 -16.50 -17.54
CA ILE A 471 -20.31 -17.57 -17.49
C ILE A 471 -19.02 -17.19 -18.22
N VAL A 472 -18.88 -15.92 -18.61
CA VAL A 472 -17.67 -15.42 -19.27
C VAL A 472 -16.59 -15.21 -18.22
N PRO A 473 -15.42 -15.87 -18.35
CA PRO A 473 -14.38 -15.77 -17.34
C PRO A 473 -13.77 -14.35 -17.31
N ARG A 474 -13.81 -13.71 -16.14
CA ARG A 474 -13.22 -12.39 -15.88
C ARG A 474 -12.25 -12.46 -14.71
N GLY A 475 -11.06 -11.87 -14.87
CA GLY A 475 -10.07 -11.82 -13.79
C GLY A 475 -9.74 -13.22 -13.23
N ARG A 476 -10.14 -13.47 -11.98
CA ARG A 476 -10.00 -14.77 -11.28
C ARG A 476 -11.30 -15.60 -11.25
N ALA A 477 -12.43 -15.03 -11.63
CA ALA A 477 -13.75 -15.67 -11.61
C ALA A 477 -14.00 -16.49 -12.90
N GLY A 478 -14.64 -17.65 -12.75
CA GLY A 478 -15.08 -18.49 -13.86
C GLY A 478 -16.39 -18.01 -14.50
N GLY A 479 -17.28 -17.48 -13.66
CA GLY A 479 -18.52 -16.78 -13.96
C GLY A 479 -18.85 -15.90 -12.75
N TYR A 480 -19.94 -15.14 -12.83
CA TYR A 480 -20.48 -14.42 -11.68
C TYR A 480 -21.95 -14.04 -11.89
N MET A 481 -22.64 -13.81 -10.77
CA MET A 481 -23.99 -13.27 -10.72
C MET A 481 -23.98 -11.95 -9.93
N ILE A 482 -24.64 -10.93 -10.47
CA ILE A 482 -24.85 -9.63 -9.82
C ILE A 482 -26.30 -9.57 -9.33
N ALA A 483 -26.46 -9.42 -8.02
CA ALA A 483 -27.74 -9.12 -7.38
C ALA A 483 -27.70 -7.72 -6.78
N LEU A 484 -28.64 -6.87 -7.19
CA LEU A 484 -28.77 -5.49 -6.74
C LEU A 484 -29.78 -5.42 -5.59
N PRO A 485 -29.55 -4.58 -4.57
CA PRO A 485 -30.55 -4.33 -3.54
C PRO A 485 -31.76 -3.59 -4.13
N LYS A 486 -32.97 -3.91 -3.68
CA LYS A 486 -34.20 -3.22 -4.15
C LYS A 486 -34.22 -1.74 -3.78
N GLU A 487 -33.69 -1.44 -2.61
CA GLU A 487 -33.56 -0.10 -2.04
C GLU A 487 -32.16 0.02 -1.43
N ASP A 488 -31.60 1.23 -1.41
CA ASP A 488 -30.31 1.51 -0.75
C ASP A 488 -30.53 1.45 0.78
N GLN A 489 -30.64 0.23 1.32
CA GLN A 489 -30.98 -0.01 2.73
C GLN A 489 -29.70 -0.02 3.58
N MET A 490 -29.68 0.82 4.62
CA MET A 490 -28.59 0.86 5.59
C MET A 490 -28.68 -0.26 6.63
N LEU A 491 -29.85 -0.86 6.83
CA LEU A 491 -30.12 -1.87 7.86
C LEU A 491 -30.54 -3.17 7.18
N LEU A 492 -29.88 -4.28 7.55
CA LEU A 492 -30.25 -5.63 7.12
C LEU A 492 -30.90 -6.38 8.28
N SER A 493 -32.04 -7.03 8.02
CA SER A 493 -32.64 -7.92 8.99
C SER A 493 -31.90 -9.26 9.07
N LYS A 494 -32.13 -10.02 10.16
CA LYS A 494 -31.60 -11.38 10.29
C LYS A 494 -32.06 -12.29 9.14
N GLU A 495 -33.29 -12.09 8.64
CA GLU A 495 -33.83 -12.83 7.51
C GLU A 495 -33.10 -12.47 6.22
N ASP A 496 -32.86 -11.19 5.95
CA ASP A 496 -32.12 -10.75 4.76
C ASP A 496 -30.70 -11.32 4.71
N MET A 497 -30.03 -11.38 5.87
CA MET A 497 -28.69 -11.99 5.95
C MET A 497 -28.74 -13.51 5.76
N LYS A 498 -29.77 -14.20 6.29
CA LYS A 498 -29.96 -15.63 6.04
C LYS A 498 -30.23 -15.93 4.55
N GLU A 499 -31.01 -15.09 3.88
CA GLU A 499 -31.24 -15.21 2.44
C GLU A 499 -29.95 -15.01 1.64
N GLN A 500 -29.13 -14.02 2.01
CA GLN A 500 -27.82 -13.82 1.39
C GLN A 500 -26.88 -15.01 1.61
N LEU A 501 -26.85 -15.60 2.80
CA LEU A 501 -26.10 -16.82 3.06
C LEU A 501 -26.58 -17.98 2.18
N ALA A 502 -27.91 -18.16 2.03
CA ALA A 502 -28.46 -19.19 1.15
C ALA A 502 -28.08 -18.95 -0.32
N GLY A 503 -28.14 -17.69 -0.78
CA GLY A 503 -27.68 -17.27 -2.11
C GLY A 503 -26.22 -17.63 -2.36
N LEU A 504 -25.32 -17.35 -1.41
CA LEU A 504 -23.89 -17.70 -1.50
C LEU A 504 -23.66 -19.23 -1.51
N MET A 505 -24.49 -20.00 -0.82
CA MET A 505 -24.39 -21.47 -0.84
C MET A 505 -24.94 -22.10 -2.12
N GLY A 506 -25.71 -21.35 -2.92
CA GLY A 506 -26.41 -21.83 -4.11
C GLY A 506 -25.51 -22.48 -5.15
N GLY A 507 -24.36 -21.87 -5.46
CA GLY A 507 -23.40 -22.40 -6.44
C GLY A 507 -22.84 -23.76 -6.06
N ARG A 508 -22.29 -23.89 -4.84
CA ARG A 508 -21.80 -25.19 -4.33
C ARG A 508 -22.89 -26.25 -4.35
N VAL A 509 -24.09 -25.93 -3.87
CA VAL A 509 -25.17 -26.90 -3.75
C VAL A 509 -25.65 -27.37 -5.12
N ALA A 510 -25.65 -26.49 -6.13
CA ALA A 510 -25.96 -26.87 -7.51
C ALA A 510 -24.93 -27.87 -8.07
N GLU A 511 -23.63 -27.67 -7.82
CA GLU A 511 -22.59 -28.62 -8.22
C GLU A 511 -22.79 -30.00 -7.61
N GLU A 512 -23.11 -30.05 -6.31
CA GLU A 512 -23.33 -31.29 -5.57
C GLU A 512 -24.57 -32.04 -6.09
N ILE A 513 -25.68 -31.34 -6.33
CA ILE A 513 -26.94 -31.95 -6.77
C ILE A 513 -26.86 -32.47 -8.22
N ILE A 514 -26.19 -31.73 -9.11
CA ILE A 514 -26.19 -32.03 -10.54
C ILE A 514 -25.02 -32.95 -10.92
N PHE A 515 -23.82 -32.67 -10.42
CA PHE A 515 -22.60 -33.39 -10.84
C PHE A 515 -22.05 -34.32 -9.76
N ASN A 516 -22.53 -34.23 -8.52
CA ASN A 516 -22.01 -34.99 -7.38
C ASN A 516 -20.50 -34.81 -7.20
N VAL A 517 -20.01 -33.57 -7.39
CA VAL A 517 -18.62 -33.17 -7.18
C VAL A 517 -18.54 -31.87 -6.40
N GLN A 518 -17.38 -31.63 -5.77
CA GLN A 518 -17.05 -30.38 -5.11
C GLN A 518 -15.86 -29.75 -5.82
N THR A 519 -16.05 -28.57 -6.38
CA THR A 519 -14.99 -27.82 -7.08
C THR A 519 -14.29 -26.81 -6.16
N THR A 520 -13.18 -26.22 -6.61
CA THR A 520 -12.55 -25.07 -5.94
C THR A 520 -13.20 -23.73 -6.30
N GLY A 521 -14.19 -23.69 -7.20
CA GLY A 521 -14.82 -22.46 -7.68
C GLY A 521 -15.59 -21.71 -6.58
N ALA A 522 -16.22 -22.44 -5.66
CA ALA A 522 -17.03 -21.89 -4.56
C ALA A 522 -16.21 -21.25 -3.42
N SER A 523 -14.87 -21.17 -3.51
CA SER A 523 -14.04 -20.74 -2.37
C SER A 523 -14.35 -19.31 -1.90
N ASN A 524 -14.62 -18.41 -2.84
CA ASN A 524 -14.96 -17.02 -2.55
C ASN A 524 -16.35 -16.90 -1.89
N ASP A 525 -17.29 -17.76 -2.27
CA ASP A 525 -18.64 -17.76 -1.68
C ASP A 525 -18.60 -18.25 -0.23
N PHE A 526 -17.78 -19.26 0.05
CA PHE A 526 -17.54 -19.71 1.43
C PHE A 526 -16.86 -18.66 2.28
N GLU A 527 -15.87 -17.96 1.74
CA GLU A 527 -15.19 -16.88 2.45
C GLU A 527 -16.19 -15.79 2.85
N GLN A 528 -16.98 -15.29 1.88
CA GLN A 528 -18.00 -14.27 2.13
C GLN A 528 -19.09 -14.76 3.09
N ALA A 529 -19.60 -15.98 2.90
CA ALA A 529 -20.64 -16.53 3.76
C ALA A 529 -20.14 -16.75 5.19
N THR A 530 -18.91 -17.22 5.36
CA THR A 530 -18.30 -17.42 6.67
C THR A 530 -18.09 -16.09 7.39
N GLN A 531 -17.58 -15.07 6.70
CA GLN A 531 -17.42 -13.73 7.27
C GLN A 531 -18.78 -13.13 7.68
N MET A 532 -19.79 -13.27 6.83
CA MET A 532 -21.14 -12.78 7.11
C MET A 532 -21.78 -13.51 8.30
N ALA A 533 -21.75 -14.85 8.31
CA ALA A 533 -22.29 -15.65 9.41
C ALA A 533 -21.57 -15.35 10.73
N ARG A 534 -20.24 -15.13 10.69
CA ARG A 534 -19.47 -14.72 11.86
C ARG A 534 -19.91 -13.35 12.36
N ALA A 535 -20.05 -12.36 11.48
CA ALA A 535 -20.54 -11.03 11.85
C ALA A 535 -21.97 -11.05 12.44
N MET A 536 -22.86 -11.89 11.89
CA MET A 536 -24.19 -12.12 12.48
C MET A 536 -24.11 -12.57 13.94
N VAL A 537 -23.18 -13.47 14.24
CA VAL A 537 -23.01 -14.03 15.58
C VAL A 537 -22.25 -13.08 16.53
N THR A 538 -21.14 -12.51 16.07
CA THR A 538 -20.18 -11.82 16.94
C THR A 538 -20.33 -10.32 16.99
N GLU A 539 -20.83 -9.69 15.92
CA GLU A 539 -20.97 -8.23 15.82
C GLU A 539 -22.41 -7.76 16.01
N TYR A 540 -23.37 -8.43 15.36
CA TYR A 540 -24.78 -8.03 15.35
C TYR A 540 -25.64 -8.69 16.43
N GLY A 541 -25.11 -9.67 17.16
CA GLY A 541 -25.84 -10.33 18.25
C GLY A 541 -27.08 -11.10 17.77
N MET A 542 -27.06 -11.65 16.55
CA MET A 542 -28.18 -12.37 15.94
C MET A 542 -28.25 -13.86 16.33
N SER A 543 -27.35 -14.31 17.22
CA SER A 543 -27.34 -15.66 17.78
C SER A 543 -28.31 -15.78 18.96
N GLU A 544 -29.16 -16.80 18.93
CA GLU A 544 -30.07 -17.10 20.06
C GLU A 544 -29.34 -17.70 21.27
N LYS A 545 -28.24 -18.42 21.03
CA LYS A 545 -27.47 -19.08 22.10
C LYS A 545 -26.58 -18.10 22.85
N LEU A 546 -25.91 -17.21 22.10
CA LEU A 546 -24.98 -16.24 22.65
C LEU A 546 -25.69 -14.94 23.06
N GLY A 547 -26.88 -14.69 22.52
CA GLY A 547 -27.69 -13.52 22.83
C GLY A 547 -27.18 -12.22 22.17
N PRO A 548 -27.78 -11.08 22.51
CA PRO A 548 -27.48 -9.78 21.90
C PRO A 548 -26.21 -9.16 22.51
N VAL A 549 -25.08 -9.87 22.43
CA VAL A 549 -23.79 -9.43 22.95
C VAL A 549 -22.79 -9.29 21.79
N GLN A 550 -22.06 -8.17 21.78
CA GLN A 550 -20.99 -7.95 20.82
C GLN A 550 -19.67 -8.56 21.33
N TYR A 551 -19.29 -9.71 20.77
CA TYR A 551 -18.04 -10.43 21.05
C TYR A 551 -16.87 -9.87 20.26
N GLU A 552 -17.12 -9.51 19.01
CA GLU A 552 -16.14 -8.95 18.08
C GLU A 552 -16.67 -7.67 17.44
N GLY A 553 -15.77 -6.88 16.87
CA GLY A 553 -16.15 -5.68 16.15
C GLY A 553 -15.04 -4.64 16.15
N ASN A 554 -14.87 -3.99 15.01
CA ASN A 554 -14.05 -2.81 14.86
C ASN A 554 -14.82 -1.59 15.38
N HIS A 555 -14.93 -1.47 16.70
CA HIS A 555 -15.09 -0.14 17.30
C HIS A 555 -13.88 0.05 18.21
N ALA A 556 -12.93 0.83 17.72
CA ALA A 556 -11.95 1.50 18.55
C ALA A 556 -12.73 2.38 19.53
N MET A 557 -13.03 1.84 20.71
CA MET A 557 -13.37 2.66 21.86
C MET A 557 -12.11 3.47 22.19
N PHE A 558 -12.14 4.74 21.80
CA PHE A 558 -11.26 5.82 22.25
C PHE A 558 -9.86 5.38 22.67
N GLY A 559 -8.96 5.27 21.70
CA GLY A 559 -7.52 5.43 21.93
C GLY A 559 -6.81 4.32 22.71
N ALA A 560 -7.33 3.10 22.72
CA ALA A 560 -6.53 1.91 23.02
C ALA A 560 -6.53 1.01 21.79
N GLN A 561 -5.40 0.33 21.50
CA GLN A 561 -5.49 -0.95 20.78
C GLN A 561 -6.57 -1.73 21.50
N THR A 562 -7.68 -2.05 20.83
CA THR A 562 -8.69 -2.91 21.42
C THR A 562 -7.91 -4.13 21.92
N PRO A 563 -7.84 -4.40 23.24
CA PRO A 563 -7.40 -5.70 23.67
C PRO A 563 -8.34 -6.62 22.89
N GLN A 564 -7.79 -7.46 22.03
CA GLN A 564 -8.56 -8.48 21.34
C GLN A 564 -9.44 -9.09 22.43
N LYS A 565 -10.75 -8.77 22.42
CA LYS A 565 -11.62 -9.05 23.57
C LYS A 565 -11.35 -10.50 23.87
N SER A 566 -10.85 -10.80 25.07
CA SER A 566 -10.42 -12.15 25.40
C SER A 566 -11.68 -12.98 25.55
N ILE A 567 -12.18 -13.49 24.43
CA ILE A 567 -13.28 -14.43 24.35
C ILE A 567 -12.78 -15.71 25.01
N SER A 568 -13.56 -16.27 25.92
CA SER A 568 -13.19 -17.56 26.52
C SER A 568 -13.15 -18.64 25.44
N GLU A 569 -12.28 -19.65 25.55
CA GLU A 569 -12.23 -20.74 24.56
C GLU A 569 -13.59 -21.42 24.38
N ARG A 570 -14.38 -21.52 25.46
CA ARG A 570 -15.74 -22.03 25.41
C ARG A 570 -16.65 -21.17 24.54
N THR A 571 -16.59 -19.85 24.71
CA THR A 571 -17.39 -18.92 23.90
C THR A 571 -16.93 -18.92 22.45
N ALA A 572 -15.62 -19.03 22.18
CA ALA A 572 -15.09 -19.17 20.83
C ALA A 572 -15.60 -20.45 20.15
N TYR A 573 -15.60 -21.57 20.88
CA TYR A 573 -16.21 -22.82 20.42
C TYR A 573 -17.71 -22.67 20.13
N GLU A 574 -18.47 -22.01 21.02
CA GLU A 574 -19.90 -21.75 20.84
C GLU A 574 -20.17 -20.85 19.61
N ILE A 575 -19.31 -19.85 19.34
CA ILE A 575 -19.35 -19.03 18.13
C ILE A 575 -19.14 -19.89 16.88
N ASP A 576 -18.10 -20.72 16.85
CA ASP A 576 -17.78 -21.56 15.69
C ASP A 576 -18.89 -22.59 15.39
N GLU A 577 -19.49 -23.17 16.44
CA GLU A 577 -20.65 -24.06 16.30
C GLU A 577 -21.87 -23.32 15.72
N ASP A 578 -22.13 -22.09 16.15
CA ASP A 578 -23.28 -21.32 15.67
C ASP A 578 -23.09 -20.81 14.23
N VAL A 579 -21.87 -20.39 13.88
CA VAL A 579 -21.49 -20.08 12.49
C VAL A 579 -21.71 -21.30 11.60
N ARG A 580 -21.24 -22.48 12.03
CA ARG A 580 -21.44 -23.72 11.27
C ARG A 580 -22.93 -24.08 11.13
N ALA A 581 -23.72 -23.86 12.18
CA ALA A 581 -25.16 -24.10 12.15
C ALA A 581 -25.86 -23.19 11.14
N LEU A 582 -25.53 -21.89 11.12
CA LEU A 582 -26.08 -20.92 10.15
C LEU A 582 -25.72 -21.29 8.71
N LEU A 583 -24.46 -21.66 8.45
CA LEU A 583 -24.02 -22.06 7.10
C LEU A 583 -24.69 -23.37 6.65
N ASN A 584 -24.87 -24.34 7.55
CA ASN A 584 -25.59 -25.56 7.25
C ASN A 584 -27.09 -25.32 6.98
N GLU A 585 -27.73 -24.44 7.75
CA GLU A 585 -29.11 -24.00 7.53
C GLU A 585 -29.26 -23.37 6.14
N ALA A 586 -28.37 -22.42 5.80
CA ALA A 586 -28.33 -21.77 4.50
C ALA A 586 -28.11 -22.77 3.34
N ARG A 587 -27.18 -23.71 3.50
CA ARG A 587 -26.93 -24.79 2.53
C ARG A 587 -28.16 -25.68 2.33
N ASN A 588 -28.82 -26.08 3.42
CA ASN A 588 -30.04 -26.89 3.36
C ASN A 588 -31.18 -26.12 2.65
N LYS A 589 -31.32 -24.82 2.93
CA LYS A 589 -32.31 -23.96 2.27
C LYS A 589 -32.03 -23.84 0.77
N ALA A 590 -30.79 -23.61 0.39
CA ALA A 590 -30.38 -23.60 -1.02
C ALA A 590 -30.69 -24.94 -1.70
N ALA A 591 -30.45 -26.06 -1.02
CA ALA A 591 -30.73 -27.40 -1.55
C ALA A 591 -32.23 -27.63 -1.76
N GLU A 592 -33.08 -27.23 -0.80
CA GLU A 592 -34.54 -27.29 -0.92
C GLU A 592 -35.02 -26.49 -2.15
N ILE A 593 -34.51 -25.27 -2.32
CA ILE A 593 -34.88 -24.39 -3.44
C ILE A 593 -34.45 -24.98 -4.78
N ILE A 594 -33.19 -25.41 -4.89
CA ILE A 594 -32.65 -25.97 -6.14
C ILE A 594 -33.36 -27.28 -6.51
N GLN A 595 -33.65 -28.15 -5.54
CA GLN A 595 -34.39 -29.39 -5.79
C GLN A 595 -35.83 -29.13 -6.23
N SER A 596 -36.52 -28.18 -5.59
CA SER A 596 -37.90 -27.82 -5.93
C SER A 596 -38.01 -27.15 -7.31
N ASN A 597 -36.93 -26.51 -7.78
CA ASN A 597 -36.90 -25.78 -9.05
C ASN A 597 -35.91 -26.40 -10.06
N ARG A 598 -35.72 -27.72 -10.02
CA ARG A 598 -34.68 -28.41 -10.80
C ARG A 598 -34.78 -28.21 -12.31
N GLU A 599 -36.00 -28.22 -12.86
CA GLU A 599 -36.23 -27.99 -14.29
C GLU A 599 -35.86 -26.55 -14.69
N THR A 600 -36.29 -25.56 -13.89
CA THR A 600 -35.96 -24.15 -14.14
C THR A 600 -34.47 -23.87 -13.98
N HIS A 601 -33.81 -24.48 -12.99
CA HIS A 601 -32.36 -24.41 -12.81
C HIS A 601 -31.61 -24.93 -14.05
N LYS A 602 -32.04 -26.08 -14.58
CA LYS A 602 -31.50 -26.65 -15.81
C LYS A 602 -31.73 -25.73 -17.02
N LEU A 603 -32.93 -25.17 -17.18
CA LEU A 603 -33.25 -24.24 -18.26
C LEU A 603 -32.35 -23.00 -18.24
N ILE A 604 -32.11 -22.42 -17.05
CA ILE A 604 -31.21 -21.26 -16.89
C ILE A 604 -29.77 -21.66 -17.24
N ALA A 605 -29.29 -22.83 -16.79
CA ALA A 605 -27.95 -23.30 -17.11
C ALA A 605 -27.75 -23.55 -18.62
N GLU A 606 -28.74 -24.15 -19.30
CA GLU A 606 -28.71 -24.36 -20.75
C GLU A 606 -28.75 -23.04 -21.53
N ALA A 607 -29.56 -22.07 -21.07
CA ALA A 607 -29.59 -20.73 -21.64
C ALA A 607 -28.24 -20.02 -21.47
N LEU A 608 -27.60 -20.13 -20.31
CA LEU A 608 -26.24 -19.61 -20.06
C LEU A 608 -25.21 -20.25 -20.97
N LEU A 609 -25.29 -21.55 -21.23
CA LEU A 609 -24.38 -22.22 -22.16
C LEU A 609 -24.51 -21.71 -23.58
N LYS A 610 -25.73 -21.33 -23.99
CA LYS A 610 -26.03 -20.81 -25.33
C LYS A 610 -25.70 -19.33 -25.51
N TYR A 611 -26.09 -18.47 -24.57
CA TYR A 611 -26.00 -17.01 -24.69
C TYR A 611 -24.85 -16.38 -23.89
N GLU A 612 -24.18 -17.15 -23.02
CA GLU A 612 -23.05 -16.76 -22.15
C GLU A 612 -23.37 -15.74 -21.05
N THR A 613 -24.32 -14.84 -21.30
CA THR A 613 -24.79 -13.82 -20.35
C THR A 613 -26.30 -13.71 -20.45
N LEU A 614 -26.97 -13.55 -19.31
CA LEU A 614 -28.41 -13.30 -19.23
C LEU A 614 -28.67 -12.07 -18.35
N ASP A 615 -29.57 -11.21 -18.81
CA ASP A 615 -30.03 -10.03 -18.08
C ASP A 615 -31.31 -10.30 -17.28
N SER A 616 -31.63 -9.40 -16.34
CA SER A 616 -32.77 -9.52 -15.41
C SER A 616 -34.09 -9.89 -16.08
N THR A 617 -34.40 -9.27 -17.22
CA THR A 617 -35.64 -9.52 -17.99
C THR A 617 -35.66 -10.93 -18.57
N GLN A 618 -34.53 -11.39 -19.13
CA GLN A 618 -34.38 -12.73 -19.69
C GLN A 618 -34.45 -13.79 -18.59
N ILE A 619 -33.77 -13.57 -17.47
CA ILE A 619 -33.78 -14.45 -16.30
C ILE A 619 -35.21 -14.59 -15.76
N LYS A 620 -35.92 -13.46 -15.60
CA LYS A 620 -37.30 -13.45 -15.10
C LYS A 620 -38.26 -14.15 -16.06
N SER A 621 -38.14 -13.90 -17.36
CA SER A 621 -38.93 -14.60 -18.38
C SER A 621 -38.70 -16.11 -18.37
N LEU A 622 -37.44 -16.54 -18.26
CA LEU A 622 -37.10 -17.97 -18.14
C LEU A 622 -37.69 -18.59 -16.88
N TYR A 623 -37.68 -17.86 -15.76
CA TYR A 623 -38.23 -18.32 -14.49
C TYR A 623 -39.75 -18.45 -14.51
N GLU A 624 -40.47 -17.45 -15.06
CA GLU A 624 -41.93 -17.38 -15.02
C GLU A 624 -42.61 -18.15 -16.16
N THR A 625 -42.05 -18.07 -17.38
CA THR A 625 -42.69 -18.62 -18.60
C THR A 625 -41.98 -19.85 -19.15
N GLY A 626 -40.77 -20.16 -18.66
CA GLY A 626 -39.93 -21.23 -19.20
C GLY A 626 -39.40 -20.96 -20.61
N LYS A 627 -39.58 -19.75 -21.15
CA LYS A 627 -39.16 -19.36 -22.50
C LYS A 627 -38.35 -18.07 -22.49
N MET A 628 -37.42 -17.98 -23.44
CA MET A 628 -36.72 -16.72 -23.72
C MET A 628 -37.70 -15.73 -24.38
N PRO A 629 -37.61 -14.43 -24.06
CA PRO A 629 -38.44 -13.41 -24.72
C PRO A 629 -38.14 -13.37 -26.23
N GLU A 630 -39.19 -13.33 -27.07
CA GLU A 630 -39.09 -13.41 -28.54
C GLU A 630 -38.56 -12.13 -29.21
N SER A 631 -38.42 -11.01 -28.50
CA SER A 631 -37.78 -9.79 -28.98
C SER A 631 -37.00 -9.09 -27.87
N VAL A 632 -35.74 -8.75 -28.15
CA VAL A 632 -34.89 -7.91 -27.28
C VAL A 632 -35.16 -6.42 -27.53
N GLU A 633 -36.04 -6.07 -28.49
CA GLU A 633 -36.10 -4.72 -29.08
C GLU A 633 -37.34 -3.86 -28.76
N GLU A 634 -38.36 -4.31 -28.00
CA GLU A 634 -39.58 -3.48 -27.78
C GLU A 634 -39.88 -3.07 -26.32
N GLU A 635 -39.18 -3.60 -25.32
CA GLU A 635 -39.37 -3.21 -23.90
C GLU A 635 -38.16 -2.52 -23.26
N SER A 636 -37.11 -2.19 -24.02
CA SER A 636 -36.03 -1.31 -23.55
C SER A 636 -36.45 0.16 -23.41
N ARG A 637 -37.68 0.51 -23.79
CA ARG A 637 -38.29 1.79 -23.44
C ARG A 637 -39.10 1.64 -22.15
N ALA A 638 -38.48 2.01 -21.02
CA ALA A 638 -39.20 2.19 -19.78
C ALA A 638 -40.32 3.22 -19.97
N LEU A 639 -41.55 2.82 -19.66
CA LEU A 639 -42.72 3.69 -19.71
C LEU A 639 -42.52 4.87 -18.75
N SER A 640 -42.87 6.07 -19.21
CA SER A 640 -42.90 7.29 -18.38
C SER A 640 -43.78 7.08 -17.15
N TYR A 641 -43.53 7.81 -16.06
CA TYR A 641 -44.38 7.81 -14.86
C TYR A 641 -45.87 8.06 -15.21
N ASP A 642 -46.13 8.87 -16.24
CA ASP A 642 -47.48 9.14 -16.74
C ASP A 642 -48.09 7.94 -17.49
N GLU A 643 -47.27 7.14 -18.17
CA GLU A 643 -47.69 5.93 -18.89
C GLU A 643 -47.90 4.74 -17.94
N VAL A 644 -47.14 4.66 -16.85
CA VAL A 644 -47.38 3.69 -15.76
C VAL A 644 -48.69 4.01 -15.05
N LYS A 645 -48.93 5.31 -14.77
CA LYS A 645 -50.17 5.77 -14.14
C LYS A 645 -51.41 5.54 -15.03
N SER A 646 -51.29 5.69 -16.35
CA SER A 646 -52.40 5.39 -17.28
C SER A 646 -52.70 3.91 -17.35
N LYS A 647 -51.68 3.03 -17.40
CA LYS A 647 -51.90 1.57 -17.38
C LYS A 647 -52.56 1.08 -16.10
N MET A 648 -52.16 1.62 -14.94
CA MET A 648 -52.82 1.29 -13.65
C MET A 648 -54.26 1.81 -13.55
N ALA A 649 -54.65 2.81 -14.35
CA ALA A 649 -56.01 3.33 -14.43
C ALA A 649 -56.89 2.56 -15.43
N GLU A 650 -56.29 1.81 -16.37
CA GLU A 650 -57.01 0.93 -17.30
C GLU A 650 -57.23 -0.48 -16.73
N GLU A 651 -56.45 -0.89 -15.73
CA GLU A 651 -56.58 -2.19 -15.02
C GLU A 651 -57.52 -2.16 -13.79
N ASN A 652 -58.19 -1.03 -13.53
CA ASN A 652 -59.29 -0.90 -12.55
C ASN A 652 -60.58 -0.49 -13.26
#